data_AF-A0A957F177-F1
#
_entry.id   AF-A0A957F177-F1
#
_cell.length_a   1.000
_cell.length_b   1.000
_cell.length_c   1.000
_cell.angle_alpha   90.00
_cell.angle_beta   90.00
_cell.angle_gamma   90.00
#
_symmetry.space_group_name_H-M   'P 1'
#
loop_
_entity.id
_entity.type
_entity.pdbx_description
1 polymer ?
#
loop_
_entity_poly.entity_id
_entity_poly.type
_entity_poly.pdbx_seq_one_letter_code
_entity_poly.pdbx_strand_id
1 'polypeptide(L)'
;MNARYSRLKARLRSRKAAQPDTGQGLTEYAIILGLVALAVIAIINLMGPAISNVFANFVERAPVAPPDLVGYTRIPPTATATTNPNPTLTISTTGGGLGSIDLSPAGTPIGPGVYTFPAGTAVTLTANPDPSNYFNGWGDDLAGSTNPVEVLTMNADYVVSANFEQIKYTLTINITGNGDVTASPAKAAYDPNDVVILDAVPLSGASFITWGGDLSGNADPETLIMDGDKTVDAIFTVSCYDLAVSETPPGGGSVIVNTPPNCGSPATQYNHGTTVSLTANPAAGYAFNDWSGDASGTNATTSVQMDGPRTAVANFSLIQYTLTINIVDGGTVVGSNTVSISPNQPGYLLNDVVTLTANPDTGKQFVSWSGDLTGTANPGTVTMDADKVINANFGDTCYALTLGNVPGGGGTVNVSPSASAGCASGTYVLGEIVTLAAAPANGYEFTQWTGDISGTNSTALVTMDANKAITANYQQCYTLSVTPNPGTAGSVVVSPAPNCAGGATYSPGTGVSLTAAPNSGYQFGDWSGDVSGTANPVTITMDNNKSVTANFTGGTDVLFVVGSTNLSTADTAVRNRLQTLGYVVTVVDDGASQTSDATGKVLIVISSSVNSGSVNTKFRDVSVPVLVWENALYDDMRMTGTSGGSDYGTESNEKRIDIVNASHPLAGGLPSGTNQVTSNNRTYTWGVPQGSYIGIAFINGSSTRYAIFGFDAGATMASGFTAPAKRVGFFLENDTINSINSNGVTLFDAA
;
A
#
# COMPACT_ATOMS: atom_id res chain seq x y z
N MET A 1 -10.71 16.07 -9.77
CA MET A 1 -11.29 15.62 -11.04
C MET A 1 -12.20 14.41 -10.76
N ASN A 2 -13.22 14.71 -9.96
CA ASN A 2 -14.20 13.82 -9.36
C ASN A 2 -15.57 14.28 -9.86
N ALA A 3 -16.54 13.37 -9.93
CA ALA A 3 -17.99 13.64 -10.04
C ALA A 3 -18.67 13.72 -11.42
N ARG A 4 -18.14 13.11 -12.50
CA ARG A 4 -18.95 12.87 -13.72
C ARG A 4 -18.93 11.46 -14.32
N TYR A 5 -18.10 10.53 -13.84
CA TYR A 5 -18.10 9.14 -14.35
C TYR A 5 -18.83 8.14 -13.43
N SER A 6 -19.23 8.56 -12.22
CA SER A 6 -19.83 7.70 -11.18
C SER A 6 -21.35 7.84 -11.03
N ARG A 7 -22.02 8.68 -11.83
CA ARG A 7 -23.50 8.79 -11.83
C ARG A 7 -24.21 7.90 -12.86
N LEU A 8 -23.47 7.17 -13.70
CA LEU A 8 -24.06 6.23 -14.68
C LEU A 8 -24.02 4.76 -14.22
N LYS A 9 -23.33 4.44 -13.12
CA LYS A 9 -23.17 3.06 -12.61
C LYS A 9 -23.93 2.75 -11.32
N ALA A 10 -24.67 3.72 -10.75
CA ALA A 10 -25.33 3.61 -9.46
C ALA A 10 -26.87 3.71 -9.52
N ARG A 11 -27.49 3.34 -10.65
CA ARG A 11 -28.95 3.25 -10.78
C ARG A 11 -29.49 1.91 -11.29
N LEU A 12 -28.65 0.86 -11.32
CA LEU A 12 -29.00 -0.43 -11.94
C LEU A 12 -28.74 -1.68 -11.08
N ARG A 13 -28.64 -1.54 -9.75
CA ARG A 13 -28.65 -2.70 -8.83
C ARG A 13 -29.48 -2.43 -7.57
N SER A 14 -30.79 -2.34 -7.73
CA SER A 14 -31.76 -2.79 -6.72
C SER A 14 -33.15 -2.76 -7.33
N ARG A 15 -33.59 -3.90 -7.85
CA ARG A 15 -34.96 -4.43 -7.78
C ARG A 15 -35.05 -5.68 -8.63
N LYS A 16 -34.99 -6.82 -7.94
CA LYS A 16 -35.55 -8.08 -8.41
C LYS A 16 -37.05 -8.00 -8.07
N ALA A 17 -37.91 -7.94 -9.08
CA ALA A 17 -39.25 -8.53 -9.13
C ALA A 17 -40.02 -7.95 -10.33
N ALA A 18 -40.34 -8.85 -11.26
CA ALA A 18 -41.35 -8.81 -12.34
C ALA A 18 -40.73 -9.02 -13.74
N GLN A 19 -40.90 -10.23 -14.28
CA GLN A 19 -41.05 -10.48 -15.72
C GLN A 19 -42.27 -9.67 -16.25
N PRO A 20 -42.43 -9.40 -17.57
CA PRO A 20 -42.07 -10.29 -18.69
C PRO A 20 -41.44 -9.66 -19.96
N ASP A 21 -40.84 -10.57 -20.74
CA ASP A 21 -40.79 -10.69 -22.21
C ASP A 21 -40.09 -9.72 -23.18
N THR A 22 -39.52 -10.41 -24.19
CA THR A 22 -39.19 -10.05 -25.59
C THR A 22 -37.79 -9.50 -25.89
N GLY A 23 -37.02 -10.29 -26.67
CA GLY A 23 -35.83 -9.76 -27.34
C GLY A 23 -34.85 -10.73 -28.00
N GLN A 24 -34.99 -12.06 -27.87
CA GLN A 24 -34.08 -13.03 -28.52
C GLN A 24 -34.79 -14.17 -29.26
N GLY A 25 -36.08 -14.04 -29.56
CA GLY A 25 -36.85 -15.12 -30.20
C GLY A 25 -36.63 -15.28 -31.71
N LEU A 26 -36.25 -14.24 -32.47
CA LEU A 26 -36.40 -14.29 -33.93
C LEU A 26 -35.37 -15.17 -34.66
N THR A 27 -34.16 -15.35 -34.12
CA THR A 27 -33.12 -16.18 -34.76
C THR A 27 -33.26 -17.65 -34.41
N GLU A 28 -33.64 -17.98 -33.18
CA GLU A 28 -33.92 -19.35 -32.76
C GLU A 28 -35.25 -19.86 -33.31
N TYR A 29 -36.30 -19.02 -33.40
CA TYR A 29 -37.54 -19.39 -34.10
C TYR A 29 -37.32 -19.68 -35.58
N ALA A 30 -36.41 -18.99 -36.27
CA ALA A 30 -36.14 -19.24 -37.69
C ALA A 30 -35.46 -20.60 -37.92
N ILE A 31 -34.56 -21.01 -37.02
CA ILE A 31 -33.88 -22.32 -37.08
C ILE A 31 -34.85 -23.44 -36.67
N ILE A 32 -35.67 -23.22 -35.64
CA ILE A 32 -36.70 -24.16 -35.21
C ILE A 32 -37.78 -24.32 -36.29
N LEU A 33 -38.26 -23.24 -36.93
CA LEU A 33 -39.21 -23.33 -38.04
C LEU A 33 -38.61 -24.00 -39.28
N GLY A 34 -37.32 -23.79 -39.56
CA GLY A 34 -36.61 -24.49 -40.65
C GLY A 34 -36.47 -25.99 -40.40
N LEU A 35 -36.13 -26.39 -39.17
CA LEU A 35 -36.02 -27.81 -38.78
C LEU A 35 -37.40 -28.48 -38.67
N VAL A 36 -38.43 -27.76 -38.20
CA VAL A 36 -39.82 -28.22 -38.19
C VAL A 36 -40.35 -28.35 -39.61
N ALA A 37 -40.03 -27.43 -40.54
CA ALA A 37 -40.43 -27.54 -41.94
C ALA A 37 -39.77 -28.74 -42.65
N LEU A 38 -38.50 -29.01 -42.37
CA LEU A 38 -37.81 -30.20 -42.89
C LEU A 38 -38.35 -31.49 -42.28
N ALA A 39 -38.68 -31.50 -40.99
CA ALA A 39 -39.34 -32.63 -40.33
C ALA A 39 -40.76 -32.86 -40.87
N VAL A 40 -41.54 -31.81 -41.12
CA VAL A 40 -42.88 -31.89 -41.71
C VAL A 40 -42.82 -32.35 -43.17
N ILE A 41 -41.85 -31.90 -43.97
CA ILE A 41 -41.64 -32.41 -45.34
C ILE A 41 -41.19 -33.88 -45.32
N ALA A 42 -40.33 -34.27 -44.38
CA ALA A 42 -39.94 -35.67 -44.21
C ALA A 42 -41.13 -36.54 -43.77
N ILE A 43 -41.98 -36.06 -42.86
CA ILE A 43 -43.20 -36.75 -42.41
C ILE A 43 -44.24 -36.82 -43.54
N ILE A 44 -44.42 -35.77 -44.35
CA ILE A 44 -45.33 -35.78 -45.52
C ILE A 44 -44.82 -36.74 -46.62
N ASN A 45 -43.50 -36.84 -46.83
CA ASN A 45 -42.94 -37.82 -47.77
C ASN A 45 -42.96 -39.27 -47.23
N LEU A 46 -42.91 -39.45 -45.91
CA LEU A 46 -42.97 -40.76 -45.25
C LEU A 46 -44.43 -41.25 -45.06
N MET A 47 -45.40 -40.33 -44.92
CA MET A 47 -46.83 -40.61 -44.74
C MET A 47 -47.68 -40.39 -46.01
N GLY A 48 -47.12 -39.81 -47.06
CA GLY A 48 -47.79 -39.57 -48.34
C GLY A 48 -48.47 -40.80 -48.95
N PRO A 49 -47.87 -42.00 -48.88
CA PRO A 49 -48.53 -43.23 -49.34
C PRO A 49 -49.70 -43.69 -48.43
N ALA A 50 -49.69 -43.36 -47.14
CA ALA A 50 -50.65 -43.87 -46.17
C ALA A 50 -51.95 -43.05 -46.09
N ILE A 51 -51.90 -41.73 -46.29
CA ILE A 51 -53.10 -40.87 -46.23
C ILE A 51 -53.91 -40.92 -47.54
N SER A 52 -53.26 -41.16 -48.68
CA SER A 52 -53.95 -41.31 -49.97
C SER A 52 -54.81 -42.58 -50.04
N ASN A 53 -54.47 -43.62 -49.28
CA ASN A 53 -55.23 -44.88 -49.24
C ASN A 53 -56.48 -44.82 -48.34
N VAL A 54 -56.49 -43.96 -47.32
CA VAL A 54 -57.65 -43.82 -46.41
C VAL A 54 -58.78 -43.03 -47.08
N PHE A 55 -58.46 -41.98 -47.85
CA PHE A 55 -59.48 -41.18 -48.55
C PHE A 55 -59.99 -41.83 -49.85
N ALA A 56 -59.20 -42.69 -50.50
CA ALA A 56 -59.66 -43.46 -51.66
C ALA A 56 -60.72 -44.51 -51.28
N ASN A 57 -60.63 -45.09 -50.08
CA ASN A 57 -61.57 -46.11 -49.60
C ASN A 57 -62.94 -45.57 -49.13
N PHE A 58 -63.10 -44.25 -48.94
CA PHE A 58 -64.38 -43.65 -48.53
C PHE A 58 -65.29 -43.26 -49.71
N VAL A 59 -64.76 -43.23 -50.95
CA VAL A 59 -65.51 -42.75 -52.13
C VAL A 59 -66.07 -43.89 -53.01
N GLU A 60 -65.67 -45.15 -52.81
CA GLU A 60 -66.08 -46.27 -53.68
C GLU A 60 -66.95 -47.38 -53.04
N ARG A 61 -67.31 -47.29 -51.75
CA ARG A 61 -68.13 -48.34 -51.10
C ARG A 61 -69.43 -47.78 -50.50
N ALA A 62 -70.43 -47.59 -51.36
CA ALA A 62 -71.84 -47.57 -50.96
C ALA A 62 -72.49 -48.92 -51.37
N PRO A 63 -73.31 -49.54 -50.49
CA PRO A 63 -73.92 -50.85 -50.75
C PRO A 63 -75.01 -50.79 -51.84
N VAL A 64 -75.11 -51.89 -52.58
CA VAL A 64 -75.97 -52.16 -53.74
C VAL A 64 -77.47 -52.08 -53.41
N ALA A 65 -78.27 -51.55 -54.34
CA ALA A 65 -79.69 -51.88 -54.47
C ALA A 65 -79.96 -52.54 -55.84
N PRO A 66 -80.56 -53.74 -55.93
CA PRO A 66 -81.03 -54.34 -57.18
C PRO A 66 -82.38 -53.71 -57.64
N PRO A 67 -82.82 -53.99 -58.88
CA PRO A 67 -83.25 -52.99 -59.85
C PRO A 67 -84.74 -52.64 -59.74
N ASP A 68 -85.11 -51.42 -60.17
CA ASP A 68 -86.51 -51.14 -60.50
C ASP A 68 -86.68 -50.30 -61.77
N LEU A 69 -87.45 -50.90 -62.68
CA LEU A 69 -88.46 -50.31 -63.55
C LEU A 69 -88.04 -49.27 -64.62
N VAL A 70 -87.73 -49.82 -65.79
CA VAL A 70 -88.40 -49.53 -67.08
C VAL A 70 -88.46 -48.07 -67.55
N GLY A 71 -87.67 -47.79 -68.58
CA GLY A 71 -87.94 -46.80 -69.62
C GLY A 71 -87.55 -47.38 -70.98
N TYR A 72 -88.44 -48.16 -71.58
CA TYR A 72 -88.26 -48.74 -72.91
C TYR A 72 -88.05 -47.65 -73.97
N THR A 73 -86.91 -47.66 -74.64
CA THR A 73 -86.83 -47.25 -76.05
C THR A 73 -86.22 -48.39 -76.83
N ARG A 74 -87.09 -49.18 -77.49
CA ARG A 74 -86.68 -49.98 -78.65
C ARG A 74 -86.00 -49.01 -79.61
N ILE A 75 -84.70 -49.14 -79.83
CA ILE A 75 -84.13 -48.69 -81.10
C ILE A 75 -84.54 -49.77 -82.09
N PRO A 76 -85.46 -49.48 -83.03
CA PRO A 76 -85.80 -50.46 -84.05
C PRO A 76 -84.55 -50.72 -84.88
N PRO A 77 -84.16 -51.98 -85.15
CA PRO A 77 -83.17 -52.24 -86.16
C PRO A 77 -83.72 -51.67 -87.48
N THR A 78 -82.99 -50.72 -88.06
CA THR A 78 -83.19 -50.32 -89.46
C THR A 78 -82.59 -51.43 -90.34
N ALA A 79 -83.11 -52.64 -90.20
CA ALA A 79 -82.79 -53.76 -91.07
C ALA A 79 -83.86 -53.75 -92.18
N THR A 80 -83.45 -53.28 -93.35
CA THR A 80 -84.15 -53.52 -94.62
C THR A 80 -84.56 -54.97 -94.69
N ALA A 81 -85.85 -55.23 -94.91
CA ALA A 81 -86.41 -56.57 -95.09
C ALA A 81 -85.64 -57.33 -96.18
N THR A 82 -84.72 -58.18 -95.75
CA THR A 82 -84.17 -59.26 -96.56
C THR A 82 -85.08 -60.46 -96.36
N THR A 83 -85.43 -61.13 -97.43
CA THR A 83 -86.35 -62.28 -97.42
C THR A 83 -85.64 -63.55 -96.93
N ASN A 84 -84.80 -63.48 -95.89
CA ASN A 84 -84.15 -64.66 -95.33
C ASN A 84 -85.19 -65.47 -94.53
N PRO A 85 -85.64 -66.64 -95.01
CA PRO A 85 -86.62 -67.43 -94.28
C PRO A 85 -86.05 -68.00 -92.96
N ASN A 86 -84.72 -68.03 -92.81
CA ASN A 86 -84.00 -68.69 -91.73
C ASN A 86 -82.88 -67.79 -91.15
N PRO A 87 -83.20 -66.73 -90.39
CA PRO A 87 -82.21 -65.96 -89.64
C PRO A 87 -81.40 -66.81 -88.65
N THR A 88 -80.20 -66.33 -88.31
CA THR A 88 -79.23 -66.98 -87.43
C THR A 88 -79.03 -66.20 -86.13
N LEU A 89 -78.91 -66.90 -85.01
CA LEU A 89 -78.54 -66.35 -83.71
C LEU A 89 -77.20 -66.94 -83.30
N THR A 90 -76.19 -66.09 -83.16
CA THR A 90 -74.88 -66.45 -82.62
C THR A 90 -74.82 -66.02 -81.16
N ILE A 91 -74.63 -66.98 -80.26
CA ILE A 91 -74.42 -66.75 -78.84
C ILE A 91 -72.97 -66.99 -78.44
N SER A 92 -72.46 -66.17 -77.53
CA SER A 92 -71.14 -66.33 -76.93
C SER A 92 -71.13 -65.90 -75.46
N THR A 93 -70.13 -66.31 -74.71
CA THR A 93 -69.92 -65.87 -73.32
C THR A 93 -68.67 -65.00 -73.23
N THR A 94 -68.74 -63.90 -72.50
CA THR A 94 -67.63 -62.94 -72.29
C THR A 94 -67.43 -62.67 -70.78
N GLY A 95 -66.41 -61.90 -70.40
CA GLY A 95 -66.08 -61.61 -68.99
C GLY A 95 -65.04 -62.57 -68.39
N GLY A 96 -64.64 -62.32 -67.14
CA GLY A 96 -63.66 -63.13 -66.41
C GLY A 96 -64.23 -64.37 -65.71
N GLY A 97 -65.55 -64.49 -65.67
CA GLY A 97 -66.29 -65.60 -65.05
C GLY A 97 -66.83 -66.63 -66.05
N LEU A 98 -67.43 -67.69 -65.52
CA LEU A 98 -68.01 -68.80 -66.29
C LEU A 98 -69.54 -68.86 -66.13
N GLY A 99 -70.20 -69.28 -67.21
CA GLY A 99 -71.65 -69.50 -67.26
C GLY A 99 -72.09 -70.00 -68.63
N SER A 100 -73.39 -70.13 -68.84
CA SER A 100 -73.99 -70.62 -70.09
C SER A 100 -75.19 -69.77 -70.53
N ILE A 101 -75.55 -69.86 -71.81
CA ILE A 101 -76.77 -69.23 -72.37
C ILE A 101 -77.70 -70.33 -72.86
N ASP A 102 -78.88 -70.40 -72.27
CA ASP A 102 -79.97 -71.30 -72.70
C ASP A 102 -80.93 -70.58 -73.66
N LEU A 103 -81.37 -71.29 -74.70
CA LEU A 103 -82.31 -70.81 -75.72
C LEU A 103 -83.64 -71.56 -75.63
N SER A 104 -84.77 -70.84 -75.61
CA SER A 104 -86.10 -71.44 -75.65
C SER A 104 -87.03 -70.72 -76.66
N PRO A 105 -87.48 -71.38 -77.74
CA PRO A 105 -87.09 -72.72 -78.18
C PRO A 105 -85.60 -72.78 -78.58
N ALA A 106 -84.99 -73.96 -78.57
CA ALA A 106 -83.53 -74.12 -78.71
C ALA A 106 -82.94 -73.79 -80.10
N GLY A 107 -83.77 -73.61 -81.12
CA GLY A 107 -83.32 -73.41 -82.51
C GLY A 107 -82.67 -74.64 -83.12
N THR A 108 -82.40 -74.59 -84.43
CA THR A 108 -81.66 -75.66 -85.11
C THR A 108 -80.18 -75.30 -85.14
N PRO A 109 -79.28 -76.06 -84.50
CA PRO A 109 -77.86 -75.73 -84.47
C PRO A 109 -77.23 -75.91 -85.86
N ILE A 110 -76.48 -74.91 -86.30
CA ILE A 110 -75.76 -74.89 -87.58
C ILE A 110 -74.25 -74.64 -87.41
N GLY A 111 -73.81 -74.38 -86.18
CA GLY A 111 -72.41 -74.28 -85.78
C GLY A 111 -72.30 -74.15 -84.25
N PRO A 112 -71.08 -74.23 -83.67
CA PRO A 112 -70.87 -73.99 -82.25
C PRO A 112 -71.37 -72.59 -81.87
N GLY A 113 -72.34 -72.51 -80.95
CA GLY A 113 -72.96 -71.24 -80.55
C GLY A 113 -73.81 -70.57 -81.63
N VAL A 114 -74.05 -71.20 -82.79
CA VAL A 114 -74.84 -70.61 -83.88
C VAL A 114 -76.06 -71.47 -84.17
N TYR A 115 -77.24 -70.86 -84.09
CA TYR A 115 -78.53 -71.50 -84.23
C TYR A 115 -79.36 -70.80 -85.31
N THR A 116 -80.14 -71.54 -86.10
CA THR A 116 -81.08 -70.96 -87.05
C THR A 116 -82.53 -71.18 -86.61
N PHE A 117 -83.38 -70.19 -86.92
CA PHE A 117 -84.78 -70.16 -86.55
C PHE A 117 -85.64 -69.75 -87.73
N PRO A 118 -86.88 -70.24 -87.86
CA PRO A 118 -87.85 -69.66 -88.77
C PRO A 118 -88.04 -68.17 -88.48
N ALA A 119 -88.07 -67.34 -89.52
CA ALA A 119 -88.25 -65.89 -89.37
C ALA A 119 -89.52 -65.55 -88.56
N GLY A 120 -89.40 -64.64 -87.60
CA GLY A 120 -90.45 -64.22 -86.68
C GLY A 120 -90.57 -65.03 -85.38
N THR A 121 -89.75 -66.07 -85.18
CA THR A 121 -89.74 -66.85 -83.92
C THR A 121 -89.34 -65.97 -82.73
N ALA A 122 -90.11 -66.01 -81.65
CA ALA A 122 -89.72 -65.42 -80.37
C ALA A 122 -88.84 -66.40 -79.59
N VAL A 123 -87.60 -65.99 -79.29
CA VAL A 123 -86.62 -66.77 -78.52
C VAL A 123 -86.38 -66.09 -77.18
N THR A 124 -86.47 -66.86 -76.11
CA THR A 124 -86.06 -66.45 -74.77
C THR A 124 -84.62 -66.86 -74.53
N LEU A 125 -83.77 -65.91 -74.11
CA LEU A 125 -82.36 -66.17 -73.77
C LEU A 125 -82.20 -66.09 -72.25
N THR A 126 -81.65 -67.14 -71.63
CA THR A 126 -81.37 -67.16 -70.18
C THR A 126 -79.89 -67.35 -69.95
N ALA A 127 -79.24 -66.40 -69.27
CA ALA A 127 -77.86 -66.55 -68.83
C ALA A 127 -77.83 -67.24 -67.45
N ASN A 128 -77.13 -68.36 -67.35
CA ASN A 128 -76.97 -69.11 -66.10
C ASN A 128 -75.50 -69.00 -65.64
N PRO A 129 -75.19 -68.17 -64.64
CA PRO A 129 -73.84 -68.11 -64.08
C PRO A 129 -73.52 -69.38 -63.28
N ASP A 130 -72.27 -69.84 -63.35
CA ASP A 130 -71.78 -70.93 -62.49
C ASP A 130 -71.69 -70.50 -61.00
N PRO A 131 -71.64 -71.44 -60.01
CA PRO A 131 -71.77 -71.14 -58.57
C PRO A 131 -70.80 -70.14 -57.90
N SER A 132 -69.78 -69.65 -58.60
CA SER A 132 -68.83 -68.62 -58.12
C SER A 132 -68.77 -67.39 -59.03
N ASN A 133 -69.74 -67.26 -59.94
CA ASN A 133 -69.83 -66.18 -60.89
C ASN A 133 -71.23 -65.54 -60.80
N TYR A 134 -71.38 -64.37 -61.36
CA TYR A 134 -72.67 -63.74 -61.55
C TYR A 134 -72.78 -63.21 -62.98
N PHE A 135 -74.02 -63.16 -63.47
CA PHE A 135 -74.31 -62.59 -64.78
C PHE A 135 -74.23 -61.06 -64.69
N ASN A 136 -73.34 -60.46 -65.47
CA ASN A 136 -73.03 -59.03 -65.45
C ASN A 136 -73.70 -58.26 -66.60
N GLY A 137 -74.46 -58.93 -67.47
CA GLY A 137 -75.28 -58.30 -68.51
C GLY A 137 -75.09 -58.90 -69.90
N TRP A 138 -75.99 -58.52 -70.81
CA TRP A 138 -75.95 -58.90 -72.23
C TRP A 138 -75.18 -57.86 -73.04
N GLY A 139 -74.56 -58.32 -74.14
CA GLY A 139 -73.83 -57.49 -75.10
C GLY A 139 -74.16 -57.82 -76.55
N ASP A 140 -73.43 -57.15 -77.46
CA ASP A 140 -73.61 -57.17 -78.92
C ASP A 140 -74.98 -56.61 -79.34
N ASP A 141 -75.81 -57.39 -80.03
CA ASP A 141 -77.13 -56.95 -80.49
C ASP A 141 -78.19 -56.92 -79.36
N LEU A 142 -77.82 -57.38 -78.15
CA LEU A 142 -78.56 -57.15 -76.92
C LEU A 142 -77.80 -56.19 -76.00
N ALA A 143 -78.53 -55.59 -75.05
CA ALA A 143 -77.96 -54.74 -74.02
C ALA A 143 -78.76 -54.82 -72.72
N GLY A 144 -78.10 -54.52 -71.60
CA GLY A 144 -78.70 -54.46 -70.27
C GLY A 144 -78.60 -55.78 -69.50
N SER A 145 -79.16 -55.79 -68.29
CA SER A 145 -78.98 -56.88 -67.32
C SER A 145 -80.22 -57.75 -67.10
N THR A 146 -81.30 -57.52 -67.85
CA THR A 146 -82.53 -58.31 -67.74
C THR A 146 -82.27 -59.75 -68.15
N ASN A 147 -82.50 -60.70 -67.24
CA ASN A 147 -82.24 -62.12 -67.46
C ASN A 147 -83.30 -62.96 -66.75
N PRO A 148 -84.10 -63.78 -67.47
CA PRO A 148 -84.04 -64.05 -68.90
C PRO A 148 -84.53 -62.89 -69.78
N VAL A 149 -84.07 -62.84 -71.04
CA VAL A 149 -84.58 -61.94 -72.08
C VAL A 149 -85.81 -62.59 -72.68
N GLU A 150 -87.00 -62.11 -72.34
CA GLU A 150 -88.25 -62.84 -72.62
C GLU A 150 -88.59 -62.99 -74.11
N VAL A 151 -88.33 -61.99 -74.96
CA VAL A 151 -88.77 -62.02 -76.38
C VAL A 151 -87.73 -61.38 -77.32
N LEU A 152 -86.77 -62.15 -77.80
CA LEU A 152 -85.99 -61.81 -79.00
C LEU A 152 -86.71 -62.35 -80.24
N THR A 153 -87.30 -61.47 -81.06
CA THR A 153 -87.97 -61.89 -82.30
C THR A 153 -86.94 -62.03 -83.42
N MET A 154 -86.72 -63.24 -83.92
CA MET A 154 -85.76 -63.56 -84.99
C MET A 154 -86.20 -63.00 -86.34
N ASN A 155 -86.00 -61.71 -86.57
CA ASN A 155 -86.33 -61.01 -87.83
C ASN A 155 -85.09 -60.59 -88.64
N ALA A 156 -83.89 -60.82 -88.10
CA ALA A 156 -82.59 -60.62 -88.71
C ALA A 156 -81.59 -61.62 -88.11
N ASP A 157 -80.38 -61.67 -88.66
CA ASP A 157 -79.27 -62.34 -88.00
C ASP A 157 -78.86 -61.52 -86.76
N TYR A 158 -78.65 -62.20 -85.64
CA TYR A 158 -78.29 -61.60 -84.36
C TYR A 158 -77.02 -62.22 -83.78
N VAL A 159 -76.19 -61.40 -83.16
CA VAL A 159 -75.05 -61.80 -82.33
C VAL A 159 -75.31 -61.31 -80.91
N VAL A 160 -75.19 -62.21 -79.93
CA VAL A 160 -75.45 -61.92 -78.52
C VAL A 160 -74.34 -62.49 -77.67
N SER A 161 -73.87 -61.72 -76.71
CA SER A 161 -72.98 -62.22 -75.65
C SER A 161 -73.60 -62.09 -74.26
N ALA A 162 -73.33 -63.06 -73.39
CA ALA A 162 -73.57 -62.96 -71.95
C ALA A 162 -72.24 -62.75 -71.23
N ASN A 163 -72.12 -61.65 -70.49
CA ASN A 163 -70.96 -61.39 -69.65
C ASN A 163 -71.15 -62.06 -68.28
N PHE A 164 -70.19 -62.88 -67.86
CA PHE A 164 -70.10 -63.44 -66.52
C PHE A 164 -68.84 -62.91 -65.82
N GLU A 165 -68.97 -62.50 -64.56
CA GLU A 165 -67.85 -62.08 -63.73
C GLU A 165 -67.76 -62.94 -62.47
N GLN A 166 -66.54 -63.16 -61.98
CA GLN A 166 -66.29 -63.96 -60.79
C GLN A 166 -66.60 -63.17 -59.52
N ILE A 167 -67.26 -63.79 -58.54
CA ILE A 167 -67.44 -63.20 -57.20
C ILE A 167 -66.08 -63.16 -56.51
N LYS A 168 -65.73 -62.02 -55.90
CA LYS A 168 -64.50 -61.81 -55.13
C LYS A 168 -64.82 -61.21 -53.77
N TYR A 169 -64.06 -61.59 -52.75
CA TYR A 169 -64.20 -61.06 -51.38
C TYR A 169 -62.95 -60.31 -50.92
N THR A 170 -63.14 -59.35 -50.04
CA THR A 170 -62.08 -58.52 -49.47
C THR A 170 -61.89 -58.80 -47.98
N LEU A 171 -60.63 -58.80 -47.54
CA LEU A 171 -60.24 -58.95 -46.14
C LEU A 171 -59.69 -57.63 -45.63
N THR A 172 -60.34 -57.06 -44.61
CA THR A 172 -59.87 -55.87 -43.88
C THR A 172 -59.31 -56.31 -42.53
N ILE A 173 -58.10 -55.88 -42.19
CA ILE A 173 -57.47 -56.17 -40.90
C ILE A 173 -57.24 -54.85 -40.15
N ASN A 174 -57.87 -54.71 -38.98
CA ASN A 174 -57.64 -53.58 -38.09
C ASN A 174 -56.70 -54.01 -36.96
N ILE A 175 -55.69 -53.20 -36.67
CA ILE A 175 -54.74 -53.48 -35.60
C ILE A 175 -54.96 -52.47 -34.48
N THR A 176 -55.16 -52.96 -33.27
CA THR A 176 -55.23 -52.15 -32.04
C THR A 176 -54.06 -52.53 -31.13
N GLY A 177 -53.20 -51.57 -30.77
CA GLY A 177 -52.00 -51.81 -29.98
C GLY A 177 -50.73 -51.97 -30.82
N ASN A 178 -49.64 -52.40 -30.20
CA ASN A 178 -48.33 -52.54 -30.86
C ASN A 178 -48.11 -53.96 -31.40
N GLY A 179 -48.56 -54.20 -32.62
CA GLY A 179 -48.30 -55.44 -33.34
C GLY A 179 -48.55 -55.26 -34.82
N ASP A 180 -48.41 -56.36 -35.55
CA ASP A 180 -48.75 -56.46 -36.97
C ASP A 180 -49.50 -57.77 -37.22
N VAL A 181 -50.14 -57.92 -38.38
CA VAL A 181 -50.79 -59.17 -38.80
C VAL A 181 -50.36 -59.51 -40.20
N THR A 182 -49.91 -60.74 -40.41
CA THR A 182 -49.62 -61.24 -41.75
C THR A 182 -50.70 -62.21 -42.20
N ALA A 183 -51.06 -62.15 -43.49
CA ALA A 183 -52.06 -63.02 -44.11
C ALA A 183 -51.39 -63.95 -45.13
N SER A 184 -51.72 -65.24 -45.10
CA SER A 184 -51.17 -66.24 -46.02
C SER A 184 -52.27 -67.14 -46.61
N PRO A 185 -52.49 -67.13 -47.94
CA PRO A 185 -51.87 -66.25 -48.93
C PRO A 185 -52.36 -64.80 -48.78
N ALA A 186 -51.49 -63.82 -48.95
CA ALA A 186 -51.88 -62.41 -49.07
C ALA A 186 -52.39 -62.14 -50.50
N LYS A 187 -53.65 -61.76 -50.66
CA LYS A 187 -54.27 -61.39 -51.95
C LYS A 187 -55.01 -60.07 -51.83
N ALA A 188 -55.08 -59.29 -52.91
CA ALA A 188 -55.88 -58.06 -52.96
C ALA A 188 -57.40 -58.35 -52.92
N ALA A 189 -57.81 -59.51 -53.44
CA ALA A 189 -59.15 -60.06 -53.30
C ALA A 189 -59.08 -61.59 -53.36
N TYR A 190 -60.01 -62.25 -52.69
CA TYR A 190 -60.05 -63.69 -52.48
C TYR A 190 -61.19 -64.32 -53.25
N ASP A 191 -60.97 -65.55 -53.70
CA ASP A 191 -62.01 -66.39 -54.29
C ASP A 191 -62.94 -66.93 -53.19
N PRO A 192 -64.22 -67.21 -53.50
CA PRO A 192 -65.12 -67.85 -52.55
C PRO A 192 -64.53 -69.17 -52.04
N ASN A 193 -64.51 -69.33 -50.72
CA ASN A 193 -63.92 -70.45 -49.97
C ASN A 193 -62.39 -70.51 -49.95
N ASP A 194 -61.68 -69.45 -50.38
CA ASP A 194 -60.26 -69.32 -50.06
C ASP A 194 -60.05 -69.40 -48.54
N VAL A 195 -59.01 -70.12 -48.12
CA VAL A 195 -58.61 -70.24 -46.72
C VAL A 195 -57.39 -69.36 -46.50
N VAL A 196 -57.49 -68.41 -45.57
CA VAL A 196 -56.44 -67.44 -45.22
C VAL A 196 -55.98 -67.72 -43.80
N ILE A 197 -54.69 -67.90 -43.59
CA ILE A 197 -54.09 -68.01 -42.26
C ILE A 197 -53.61 -66.63 -41.84
N LEU A 198 -54.06 -66.17 -40.68
CA LEU A 198 -53.65 -64.92 -40.06
C LEU A 198 -52.69 -65.20 -38.90
N ASP A 199 -51.53 -64.57 -38.93
CA ASP A 199 -50.47 -64.68 -37.92
C ASP A 199 -50.28 -63.31 -37.28
N ALA A 200 -50.56 -63.21 -35.98
CA ALA A 200 -50.33 -62.02 -35.20
C ALA A 200 -48.84 -61.93 -34.84
N VAL A 201 -48.23 -60.79 -35.15
CA VAL A 201 -46.80 -60.55 -34.93
C VAL A 201 -46.65 -59.42 -33.91
N PRO A 202 -46.54 -59.73 -32.59
CA PRO A 202 -46.30 -58.69 -31.60
C PRO A 202 -44.96 -57.98 -31.84
N LEU A 203 -44.95 -56.65 -31.80
CA LEU A 203 -43.72 -55.87 -31.82
C LEU A 203 -43.00 -55.94 -30.45
N SER A 204 -41.75 -55.48 -30.36
CA SER A 204 -40.93 -55.59 -29.14
C SER A 204 -41.66 -55.06 -27.89
N GLY A 205 -41.75 -55.91 -26.85
CA GLY A 205 -42.41 -55.59 -25.59
C GLY A 205 -43.94 -55.71 -25.58
N ALA A 206 -44.53 -56.08 -26.72
CA ALA A 206 -45.96 -56.32 -26.86
C ALA A 206 -46.31 -57.82 -26.84
N SER A 207 -47.58 -58.12 -26.61
CA SER A 207 -48.14 -59.46 -26.68
C SER A 207 -49.49 -59.42 -27.36
N PHE A 208 -49.76 -60.41 -28.21
CA PHE A 208 -51.07 -60.61 -28.81
C PHE A 208 -52.06 -61.04 -27.72
N ILE A 209 -53.25 -60.43 -27.73
CA ILE A 209 -54.29 -60.68 -26.74
C ILE A 209 -55.40 -61.53 -27.33
N THR A 210 -56.02 -61.06 -28.40
CA THR A 210 -57.19 -61.71 -29.00
C THR A 210 -57.46 -61.16 -30.40
N TRP A 211 -58.10 -61.98 -31.21
CA TRP A 211 -58.81 -61.58 -32.41
C TRP A 211 -60.21 -61.07 -32.06
N GLY A 212 -60.75 -60.22 -32.93
CA GLY A 212 -62.12 -59.71 -32.95
C GLY A 212 -62.63 -59.55 -34.40
N GLY A 213 -63.84 -59.00 -34.56
CA GLY A 213 -64.52 -58.96 -35.86
C GLY A 213 -65.05 -60.33 -36.27
N ASP A 214 -64.69 -60.79 -37.48
CA ASP A 214 -65.05 -62.10 -38.03
C ASP A 214 -64.21 -63.26 -37.48
N LEU A 215 -63.21 -62.97 -36.64
CA LEU A 215 -62.49 -63.95 -35.81
C LEU A 215 -62.76 -63.68 -34.32
N SER A 216 -62.44 -64.65 -33.47
CA SER A 216 -62.53 -64.48 -32.01
C SER A 216 -61.54 -65.39 -31.29
N GLY A 217 -61.23 -65.04 -30.05
CA GLY A 217 -60.31 -65.81 -29.22
C GLY A 217 -58.84 -65.48 -29.51
N ASN A 218 -57.93 -66.24 -28.89
CA ASN A 218 -56.51 -65.90 -28.80
C ASN A 218 -55.58 -66.93 -29.46
N ALA A 219 -56.13 -67.83 -30.28
CA ALA A 219 -55.33 -68.77 -31.05
C ALA A 219 -54.54 -68.01 -32.12
N ASP A 220 -53.26 -68.36 -32.28
CA ASP A 220 -52.34 -67.67 -33.18
C ASP A 220 -51.25 -68.65 -33.65
N PRO A 221 -51.12 -68.92 -34.97
CA PRO A 221 -51.93 -68.37 -36.07
C PRO A 221 -53.37 -68.91 -36.10
N GLU A 222 -54.30 -68.14 -36.69
CA GLU A 222 -55.73 -68.48 -36.82
C GLU A 222 -56.18 -68.58 -38.28
N THR A 223 -57.18 -69.42 -38.58
CA THR A 223 -57.65 -69.68 -39.95
C THR A 223 -58.98 -69.00 -40.25
N LEU A 224 -59.07 -68.27 -41.36
CA LEU A 224 -60.26 -67.56 -41.82
C LEU A 224 -60.69 -68.09 -43.21
N ILE A 225 -61.97 -68.43 -43.36
CA ILE A 225 -62.56 -68.83 -44.65
C ILE A 225 -63.24 -67.62 -45.29
N MET A 226 -62.91 -67.34 -46.55
CA MET A 226 -63.47 -66.23 -47.33
C MET A 226 -64.80 -66.64 -47.98
N ASP A 227 -65.89 -66.62 -47.20
CA ASP A 227 -67.28 -66.85 -47.66
C ASP A 227 -68.10 -65.56 -47.85
N GLY A 228 -67.47 -64.41 -47.61
CA GLY A 228 -67.98 -63.05 -47.74
C GLY A 228 -66.85 -62.04 -47.57
N ASP A 229 -67.14 -60.74 -47.71
CA ASP A 229 -66.22 -59.70 -47.23
C ASP A 229 -65.98 -59.87 -45.72
N LYS A 230 -64.72 -59.88 -45.28
CA LYS A 230 -64.31 -60.12 -43.90
C LYS A 230 -63.60 -58.92 -43.28
N THR A 231 -63.85 -58.68 -42.00
CA THR A 231 -63.12 -57.71 -41.18
C THR A 231 -62.63 -58.38 -39.90
N VAL A 232 -61.33 -58.34 -39.63
CA VAL A 232 -60.71 -58.92 -38.44
C VAL A 232 -60.02 -57.82 -37.64
N ASP A 233 -60.20 -57.84 -36.32
CA ASP A 233 -59.51 -56.95 -35.39
C ASP A 233 -58.42 -57.74 -34.63
N ALA A 234 -57.17 -57.32 -34.69
CA ALA A 234 -56.09 -57.89 -33.89
C ALA A 234 -55.73 -56.95 -32.74
N ILE A 235 -55.83 -57.44 -31.50
CA ILE A 235 -55.59 -56.64 -30.31
C ILE A 235 -54.28 -57.07 -29.65
N PHE A 236 -53.37 -56.12 -29.45
CA PHE A 236 -52.08 -56.27 -28.78
C PHE A 236 -52.02 -55.41 -27.52
N THR A 237 -51.28 -55.84 -26.51
CA THR A 237 -50.96 -55.03 -25.32
C THR A 237 -49.46 -54.88 -25.15
N VAL A 238 -49.00 -53.78 -24.54
CA VAL A 238 -47.58 -53.54 -24.22
C VAL A 238 -47.37 -53.70 -22.72
N SER A 239 -46.26 -54.31 -22.32
CA SER A 239 -45.90 -54.45 -20.90
C SER A 239 -45.53 -53.09 -20.28
N CYS A 240 -46.07 -52.80 -19.10
CA CYS A 240 -45.79 -51.59 -18.34
C CYS A 240 -44.81 -51.85 -17.19
N TYR A 241 -43.90 -50.92 -16.91
CA TYR A 241 -42.94 -51.00 -15.80
C TYR A 241 -42.87 -49.70 -14.98
N ASP A 242 -42.62 -49.86 -13.67
CA ASP A 242 -42.35 -48.76 -12.74
C ASP A 242 -40.87 -48.34 -12.77
N LEU A 243 -40.64 -47.03 -12.63
CA LEU A 243 -39.33 -46.47 -12.33
C LEU A 243 -39.35 -45.82 -10.95
N ALA A 244 -38.57 -46.35 -10.00
CA ALA A 244 -38.38 -45.74 -8.69
C ALA A 244 -37.11 -44.87 -8.69
N VAL A 245 -37.23 -43.60 -8.34
CA VAL A 245 -36.09 -42.68 -8.19
C VAL A 245 -35.88 -42.29 -6.73
N SER A 246 -34.63 -42.11 -6.31
CA SER A 246 -34.28 -41.63 -4.97
C SER A 246 -32.95 -40.88 -4.95
N GLU A 247 -32.72 -40.14 -3.87
CA GLU A 247 -31.46 -39.49 -3.56
C GLU A 247 -30.72 -40.18 -2.40
N THR A 248 -29.40 -40.12 -2.40
CA THR A 248 -28.59 -40.56 -1.26
C THR A 248 -27.43 -39.58 -1.04
N PRO A 249 -27.27 -38.99 0.16
CA PRO A 249 -28.15 -39.11 1.33
C PRO A 249 -29.49 -38.36 1.15
N PRO A 250 -30.53 -38.67 1.96
CA PRO A 250 -31.78 -37.91 1.99
C PRO A 250 -31.53 -36.41 2.19
N GLY A 251 -32.12 -35.57 1.34
CA GLY A 251 -31.91 -34.11 1.36
C GLY A 251 -30.63 -33.61 0.66
N GLY A 252 -29.80 -34.49 0.10
CA GLY A 252 -28.61 -34.10 -0.67
C GLY A 252 -28.93 -33.49 -2.05
N GLY A 253 -30.14 -33.67 -2.55
CA GLY A 253 -30.60 -33.15 -3.83
C GLY A 253 -31.96 -33.72 -4.21
N SER A 254 -32.27 -33.69 -5.50
CA SER A 254 -33.48 -34.26 -6.07
C SER A 254 -33.21 -34.92 -7.42
N VAL A 255 -33.95 -35.98 -7.74
CA VAL A 255 -33.98 -36.57 -9.09
C VAL A 255 -35.17 -36.00 -9.87
N ILE A 256 -34.90 -35.37 -11.01
CA ILE A 256 -35.91 -34.87 -11.95
C ILE A 256 -36.08 -35.93 -13.03
N VAL A 257 -37.32 -36.41 -13.21
CA VAL A 257 -37.70 -37.34 -14.28
C VAL A 257 -38.20 -36.51 -15.47
N ASN A 258 -37.43 -36.48 -16.56
CA ASN A 258 -37.71 -35.61 -17.70
C ASN A 258 -38.69 -36.24 -18.71
N THR A 259 -38.80 -37.58 -18.73
CA THR A 259 -39.71 -38.30 -19.63
C THR A 259 -41.03 -38.60 -18.91
N PRO A 260 -42.19 -38.10 -19.37
CA PRO A 260 -43.49 -38.43 -18.77
C PRO A 260 -43.86 -39.92 -18.92
N PRO A 261 -44.56 -40.53 -17.95
CA PRO A 261 -45.11 -41.88 -18.08
C PRO A 261 -46.02 -42.01 -19.32
N ASN A 262 -45.99 -43.15 -19.98
CA ASN A 262 -46.69 -43.40 -21.25
C ASN A 262 -47.46 -44.74 -21.29
N CYS A 263 -47.59 -45.44 -20.14
CA CYS A 263 -48.27 -46.73 -20.01
C CYS A 263 -49.38 -46.67 -18.96
N GLY A 264 -50.56 -47.19 -19.29
CA GLY A 264 -51.78 -47.13 -18.48
C GLY A 264 -52.67 -45.91 -18.73
N SER A 265 -53.87 -45.89 -18.14
CA SER A 265 -54.80 -44.74 -18.16
C SER A 265 -55.42 -44.53 -16.77
N PRO A 266 -55.03 -43.48 -16.01
CA PRO A 266 -54.00 -42.49 -16.37
C PRO A 266 -52.61 -43.14 -16.46
N ALA A 267 -51.73 -42.59 -17.29
CA ALA A 267 -50.38 -43.12 -17.45
C ALA A 267 -49.55 -42.86 -16.19
N THR A 268 -49.19 -43.92 -15.48
CA THR A 268 -48.34 -43.88 -14.27
C THR A 268 -47.08 -44.73 -14.41
N GLN A 269 -46.97 -45.47 -15.51
CA GLN A 269 -45.87 -46.40 -15.80
C GLN A 269 -45.27 -46.12 -17.17
N TYR A 270 -44.19 -46.83 -17.50
CA TYR A 270 -43.52 -46.73 -18.79
C TYR A 270 -43.69 -47.99 -19.61
N ASN A 271 -43.96 -47.85 -20.91
CA ASN A 271 -44.00 -48.97 -21.85
C ASN A 271 -42.62 -49.63 -21.93
N HIS A 272 -42.58 -50.96 -22.10
CA HIS A 272 -41.35 -51.69 -22.42
C HIS A 272 -40.61 -51.02 -23.59
N GLY A 273 -39.29 -50.85 -23.46
CA GLY A 273 -38.42 -50.18 -24.43
C GLY A 273 -38.37 -48.66 -24.31
N THR A 274 -39.18 -48.03 -23.45
CA THR A 274 -39.10 -46.57 -23.24
C THR A 274 -37.76 -46.19 -22.62
N THR A 275 -37.08 -45.20 -23.20
CA THR A 275 -35.87 -44.61 -22.60
C THR A 275 -36.26 -43.39 -21.76
N VAL A 276 -36.12 -43.50 -20.44
CA VAL A 276 -36.45 -42.43 -19.49
C VAL A 276 -35.20 -41.59 -19.21
N SER A 277 -35.28 -40.28 -19.45
CA SER A 277 -34.21 -39.32 -19.15
C SER A 277 -34.35 -38.77 -17.74
N LEU A 278 -33.23 -38.71 -17.01
CA LEU A 278 -33.14 -38.29 -15.62
C LEU A 278 -32.13 -37.15 -15.47
N THR A 279 -32.35 -36.26 -14.49
CA THR A 279 -31.40 -35.21 -14.11
C THR A 279 -31.28 -35.13 -12.60
N ALA A 280 -30.05 -35.23 -12.10
CA ALA A 280 -29.72 -35.01 -10.70
C ALA A 280 -29.54 -33.50 -10.48
N ASN A 281 -30.25 -32.97 -9.50
CA ASN A 281 -30.18 -31.57 -9.09
C ASN A 281 -29.72 -31.50 -7.63
N PRO A 282 -28.42 -31.23 -7.36
CA PRO A 282 -27.89 -31.13 -6.01
C PRO A 282 -28.57 -30.03 -5.19
N ALA A 283 -28.77 -30.28 -3.89
CA ALA A 283 -29.15 -29.23 -2.95
C ALA A 283 -27.96 -28.28 -2.69
N ALA A 284 -28.24 -27.09 -2.13
CA ALA A 284 -27.17 -26.16 -1.76
C ALA A 284 -26.19 -26.80 -0.76
N GLY A 285 -24.90 -26.69 -1.05
CA GLY A 285 -23.84 -27.32 -0.24
C GLY A 285 -23.58 -28.80 -0.58
N TYR A 286 -24.22 -29.35 -1.60
CA TYR A 286 -23.96 -30.70 -2.11
C TYR A 286 -23.46 -30.69 -3.55
N ALA A 287 -22.64 -31.67 -3.90
CA ALA A 287 -22.23 -31.97 -5.26
C ALA A 287 -22.80 -33.33 -5.68
N PHE A 288 -23.19 -33.45 -6.96
CA PHE A 288 -23.54 -34.72 -7.56
C PHE A 288 -22.27 -35.55 -7.79
N ASN A 289 -22.26 -36.80 -7.36
CA ASN A 289 -21.15 -37.72 -7.56
C ASN A 289 -21.39 -38.58 -8.80
N ASP A 290 -22.44 -39.39 -8.75
CA ASP A 290 -22.74 -40.44 -9.72
C ASP A 290 -24.16 -40.99 -9.56
N TRP A 291 -24.59 -41.74 -10.57
CA TRP A 291 -25.81 -42.54 -10.54
C TRP A 291 -25.53 -43.98 -10.12
N SER A 292 -26.45 -44.58 -9.37
CA SER A 292 -26.45 -46.00 -9.03
C SER A 292 -27.85 -46.62 -9.14
N GLY A 293 -27.98 -47.92 -8.84
CA GLY A 293 -29.17 -48.72 -9.16
C GLY A 293 -29.07 -49.29 -10.58
N ASP A 294 -30.12 -49.10 -11.38
CA ASP A 294 -30.15 -49.42 -12.80
C ASP A 294 -29.69 -48.27 -13.70
N ALA A 295 -29.42 -47.10 -13.12
CA ALA A 295 -28.74 -45.98 -13.77
C ALA A 295 -27.23 -46.04 -13.51
N SER A 296 -26.44 -45.33 -14.33
CA SER A 296 -24.99 -45.22 -14.13
C SER A 296 -24.42 -43.93 -14.72
N GLY A 297 -23.17 -43.63 -14.34
CA GLY A 297 -22.38 -42.51 -14.87
C GLY A 297 -22.26 -41.34 -13.91
N THR A 298 -21.30 -40.46 -14.18
CA THR A 298 -20.96 -39.28 -13.37
C THR A 298 -21.51 -37.97 -13.94
N ASN A 299 -22.19 -38.02 -15.08
CA ASN A 299 -22.89 -36.87 -15.62
C ASN A 299 -24.19 -36.64 -14.85
N ALA A 300 -24.50 -35.37 -14.55
CA ALA A 300 -25.74 -35.00 -13.86
C ALA A 300 -27.00 -35.43 -14.62
N THR A 301 -26.91 -35.69 -15.92
CA THR A 301 -27.97 -36.27 -16.75
C THR A 301 -27.64 -37.71 -17.14
N THR A 302 -28.61 -38.60 -17.06
CA THR A 302 -28.49 -39.99 -17.51
C THR A 302 -29.81 -40.49 -18.09
N SER A 303 -29.84 -41.71 -18.64
CA SER A 303 -31.06 -42.34 -19.12
C SER A 303 -31.13 -43.82 -18.73
N VAL A 304 -32.34 -44.31 -18.48
CA VAL A 304 -32.63 -45.70 -18.14
C VAL A 304 -33.58 -46.29 -19.19
N GLN A 305 -33.25 -47.44 -19.75
CA GLN A 305 -34.12 -48.16 -20.69
C GLN A 305 -35.05 -49.10 -19.90
N MET A 306 -36.36 -48.97 -20.13
CA MET A 306 -37.40 -49.71 -19.41
C MET A 306 -37.66 -51.08 -20.07
N ASP A 307 -36.88 -52.10 -19.74
CA ASP A 307 -37.07 -53.51 -20.12
C ASP A 307 -37.61 -54.39 -18.96
N GLY A 308 -37.75 -53.80 -17.78
CA GLY A 308 -38.29 -54.36 -16.54
C GLY A 308 -38.56 -53.23 -15.54
N PRO A 309 -39.01 -53.53 -14.30
CA PRO A 309 -39.01 -52.55 -13.22
C PRO A 309 -37.58 -52.05 -12.96
N ARG A 310 -37.39 -50.73 -12.88
CA ARG A 310 -36.08 -50.10 -12.74
C ARG A 310 -36.00 -49.18 -11.52
N THR A 311 -34.79 -48.98 -11.03
CA THR A 311 -34.46 -48.08 -9.92
C THR A 311 -33.33 -47.14 -10.33
N ALA A 312 -33.36 -45.87 -9.91
CA ALA A 312 -32.26 -44.96 -10.12
C ALA A 312 -32.00 -44.13 -8.87
N VAL A 313 -30.75 -44.10 -8.41
CA VAL A 313 -30.33 -43.36 -7.23
C VAL A 313 -29.31 -42.30 -7.62
N ALA A 314 -29.58 -41.04 -7.33
CA ALA A 314 -28.59 -39.97 -7.46
C ALA A 314 -27.80 -39.84 -6.16
N ASN A 315 -26.48 -40.06 -6.24
CA ASN A 315 -25.59 -39.96 -5.10
C ASN A 315 -25.00 -38.55 -5.01
N PHE A 316 -25.07 -37.95 -3.83
CA PHE A 316 -24.55 -36.62 -3.54
C PHE A 316 -23.54 -36.67 -2.39
N SER A 317 -22.56 -35.77 -2.42
CA SER A 317 -21.63 -35.55 -1.31
C SER A 317 -21.71 -34.10 -0.85
N LEU A 318 -21.46 -33.85 0.44
CA LEU A 318 -21.31 -32.49 0.94
C LEU A 318 -20.07 -31.84 0.32
N ILE A 319 -20.21 -30.61 -0.13
CA ILE A 319 -19.07 -29.76 -0.51
C ILE A 319 -18.40 -29.30 0.78
N GLN A 320 -17.11 -29.59 0.89
CA GLN A 320 -16.27 -29.10 1.97
C GLN A 320 -15.34 -28.00 1.48
N TYR A 321 -15.17 -26.97 2.29
CA TYR A 321 -14.26 -25.86 2.08
C TYR A 321 -13.08 -25.95 3.03
N THR A 322 -11.91 -25.59 2.55
CA THR A 322 -10.68 -25.50 3.32
C THR A 322 -10.49 -24.09 3.88
N LEU A 323 -9.95 -24.00 5.11
CA LEU A 323 -9.56 -22.74 5.72
C LEU A 323 -8.06 -22.77 5.99
N THR A 324 -7.30 -21.96 5.26
CA THR A 324 -5.86 -21.82 5.43
C THR A 324 -5.55 -20.55 6.20
N ILE A 325 -4.84 -20.67 7.32
CA ILE A 325 -4.36 -19.54 8.11
C ILE A 325 -2.85 -19.40 7.95
N ASN A 326 -2.40 -18.25 7.44
CA ASN A 326 -0.99 -17.90 7.43
C ASN A 326 -0.68 -16.94 8.56
N ILE A 327 0.48 -17.09 9.17
CA ILE A 327 0.97 -16.20 10.21
C ILE A 327 2.06 -15.32 9.58
N VAL A 328 1.83 -14.01 9.61
CA VAL A 328 2.73 -13.03 9.00
C VAL A 328 3.33 -12.17 10.11
N ASP A 329 4.65 -12.20 10.22
CA ASP A 329 5.43 -11.41 11.18
C ASP A 329 6.44 -10.57 10.38
N GLY A 330 6.33 -9.24 10.51
CA GLY A 330 6.92 -8.23 9.62
C GLY A 330 8.45 -8.09 9.62
N GLY A 331 9.22 -9.15 9.89
CA GLY A 331 10.69 -9.10 9.82
C GLY A 331 11.41 -10.31 10.42
N THR A 332 11.46 -11.41 9.68
CA THR A 332 12.49 -12.47 9.70
C THR A 332 13.11 -12.88 11.06
N VAL A 333 12.39 -13.64 11.89
CA VAL A 333 12.80 -14.90 12.58
C VAL A 333 11.61 -15.36 13.44
N VAL A 334 11.39 -16.67 13.42
CA VAL A 334 10.22 -17.44 13.88
C VAL A 334 9.90 -17.23 15.38
N GLY A 335 8.87 -16.45 15.67
CA GLY A 335 8.09 -16.55 16.91
C GLY A 335 6.93 -17.52 16.73
N SER A 336 6.49 -18.16 17.81
CA SER A 336 5.41 -19.16 17.84
C SER A 336 4.01 -18.57 17.87
N ASN A 337 3.82 -17.31 17.41
CA ASN A 337 2.50 -16.66 17.33
C ASN A 337 1.48 -17.67 16.81
N THR A 338 0.30 -17.74 17.42
CA THR A 338 -0.72 -18.73 17.03
C THR A 338 -2.04 -18.07 16.70
N VAL A 339 -2.85 -18.80 15.94
CA VAL A 339 -4.27 -18.50 15.78
C VAL A 339 -5.05 -19.69 16.30
N SER A 340 -5.88 -19.47 17.32
CA SER A 340 -6.86 -20.46 17.75
C SER A 340 -8.07 -20.40 16.81
N ILE A 341 -8.44 -21.56 16.28
CA ILE A 341 -9.55 -21.74 15.33
C ILE A 341 -10.68 -22.48 16.07
N SER A 342 -11.90 -21.95 16.03
CA SER A 342 -13.07 -22.57 16.67
C SER A 342 -14.34 -22.44 15.81
N PRO A 343 -14.97 -23.58 15.41
CA PRO A 343 -14.46 -24.94 15.54
C PRO A 343 -13.24 -25.18 14.63
N ASN A 344 -12.28 -26.02 15.05
CA ASN A 344 -11.16 -26.44 14.20
C ASN A 344 -11.50 -27.79 13.54
N GLN A 345 -11.71 -27.77 12.23
CA GLN A 345 -12.12 -28.94 11.45
C GLN A 345 -11.25 -29.11 10.20
N PRO A 346 -11.05 -30.35 9.70
CA PRO A 346 -10.28 -30.60 8.48
C PRO A 346 -10.95 -30.05 7.20
N GLY A 347 -12.25 -29.79 7.25
CA GLY A 347 -13.04 -29.16 6.19
C GLY A 347 -14.36 -28.65 6.77
N TYR A 348 -14.88 -27.57 6.19
CA TYR A 348 -16.07 -26.85 6.66
C TYR A 348 -17.18 -26.93 5.64
N LEU A 349 -18.43 -26.95 6.08
CA LEU A 349 -19.61 -26.93 5.21
C LEU A 349 -19.99 -25.49 4.82
N LEU A 350 -20.83 -25.39 3.80
CA LEU A 350 -21.41 -24.11 3.39
C LEU A 350 -22.16 -23.44 4.54
N ASN A 351 -21.82 -22.18 4.80
CA ASN A 351 -22.31 -21.31 5.87
C ASN A 351 -21.81 -21.64 7.29
N ASP A 352 -20.86 -22.57 7.46
CA ASP A 352 -20.18 -22.71 8.76
C ASP A 352 -19.51 -21.39 9.14
N VAL A 353 -19.65 -21.00 10.41
CA VAL A 353 -19.05 -19.78 10.95
C VAL A 353 -17.87 -20.18 11.83
N VAL A 354 -16.68 -19.73 11.44
CA VAL A 354 -15.42 -20.02 12.14
C VAL A 354 -14.93 -18.76 12.84
N THR A 355 -14.63 -18.89 14.13
CA THR A 355 -14.01 -17.83 14.94
C THR A 355 -12.51 -18.02 15.00
N LEU A 356 -11.77 -16.96 14.69
CA LEU A 356 -10.32 -16.90 14.70
C LEU A 356 -9.86 -15.96 15.81
N THR A 357 -9.05 -16.46 16.73
CA THR A 357 -8.44 -15.65 17.80
C THR A 357 -6.94 -15.62 17.60
N ALA A 358 -6.39 -14.46 17.30
CA ALA A 358 -4.95 -14.26 17.22
C ALA A 358 -4.36 -14.17 18.63
N ASN A 359 -3.39 -15.02 18.94
CA ASN A 359 -2.69 -15.05 20.22
C ASN A 359 -1.24 -14.61 19.98
N PRO A 360 -0.93 -13.31 20.14
CA PRO A 360 0.44 -12.83 20.02
C PRO A 360 1.30 -13.36 21.16
N ASP A 361 2.54 -13.74 20.84
CA ASP A 361 3.56 -14.08 21.84
C ASP A 361 4.03 -12.84 22.62
N THR A 362 4.75 -13.05 23.73
CA THR A 362 5.36 -11.98 24.52
C THR A 362 6.21 -11.05 23.64
N GLY A 363 5.93 -9.75 23.73
CA GLY A 363 6.63 -8.73 22.92
C GLY A 363 6.02 -8.49 21.54
N LYS A 364 5.02 -9.27 21.12
CA LYS A 364 4.24 -9.06 19.89
C LYS A 364 2.84 -8.54 20.19
N GLN A 365 2.21 -7.96 19.19
CA GLN A 365 0.81 -7.57 19.20
C GLN A 365 0.13 -8.00 17.91
N PHE A 366 -1.15 -8.33 17.99
CA PHE A 366 -1.97 -8.55 16.81
C PHE A 366 -2.24 -7.20 16.13
N VAL A 367 -1.88 -7.08 14.85
CA VAL A 367 -2.04 -5.86 14.06
C VAL A 367 -3.36 -5.89 13.31
N SER A 368 -3.60 -6.94 12.52
CA SER A 368 -4.82 -7.06 11.70
C SER A 368 -4.95 -8.44 11.05
N TRP A 369 -6.17 -8.75 10.60
CA TRP A 369 -6.44 -9.80 9.61
C TRP A 369 -6.30 -9.21 8.19
N SER A 370 -5.85 -10.03 7.24
CA SER A 370 -5.90 -9.72 5.81
C SER A 370 -6.16 -11.00 4.98
N GLY A 371 -6.44 -10.85 3.68
CA GLY A 371 -6.94 -11.94 2.83
C GLY A 371 -8.47 -11.97 2.86
N ASP A 372 -9.07 -13.15 3.06
CA ASP A 372 -10.53 -13.31 3.04
C ASP A 372 -11.24 -12.82 4.33
N LEU A 373 -10.47 -12.48 5.36
CA LEU A 373 -10.92 -11.74 6.55
C LEU A 373 -10.04 -10.49 6.68
N THR A 374 -10.66 -9.35 6.99
CA THR A 374 -9.95 -8.06 7.08
C THR A 374 -10.32 -7.30 8.35
N GLY A 375 -9.45 -6.38 8.77
CA GLY A 375 -9.68 -5.49 9.89
C GLY A 375 -8.93 -5.90 11.15
N THR A 376 -9.21 -5.22 12.27
CA THR A 376 -8.42 -5.31 13.51
C THR A 376 -9.15 -6.00 14.66
N ALA A 377 -10.37 -6.50 14.43
CA ALA A 377 -11.14 -7.19 15.45
C ALA A 377 -10.48 -8.54 15.81
N ASN A 378 -10.21 -8.76 17.09
CA ASN A 378 -9.67 -10.01 17.61
C ASN A 378 -10.43 -10.40 18.90
N PRO A 379 -11.25 -11.48 18.90
CA PRO A 379 -11.44 -12.46 17.82
C PRO A 379 -12.13 -11.90 16.56
N GLY A 380 -11.86 -12.48 15.40
CA GLY A 380 -12.54 -12.25 14.14
C GLY A 380 -13.38 -13.46 13.70
N THR A 381 -14.42 -13.26 12.88
CA THR A 381 -15.30 -14.34 12.41
C THR A 381 -15.36 -14.39 10.89
N VAL A 382 -15.28 -15.58 10.31
CA VAL A 382 -15.44 -15.81 8.86
C VAL A 382 -16.56 -16.84 8.61
N THR A 383 -17.37 -16.61 7.58
CA THR A 383 -18.38 -17.55 7.10
C THR A 383 -17.84 -18.29 5.88
N MET A 384 -17.91 -19.61 5.88
CA MET A 384 -17.38 -20.47 4.83
C MET A 384 -18.36 -20.56 3.66
N ASP A 385 -18.01 -19.96 2.53
CA ASP A 385 -18.76 -20.01 1.26
C ASP A 385 -17.89 -20.42 0.05
N ALA A 386 -16.59 -20.58 0.28
CA ALA A 386 -15.54 -21.01 -0.64
C ALA A 386 -14.33 -21.44 0.20
N ASP A 387 -13.29 -21.97 -0.44
CA ASP A 387 -11.97 -22.07 0.18
C ASP A 387 -11.48 -20.68 0.61
N LYS A 388 -10.98 -20.56 1.85
CA LYS A 388 -10.57 -19.29 2.44
C LYS A 388 -9.09 -19.30 2.79
N VAL A 389 -8.39 -18.20 2.50
CA VAL A 389 -7.02 -17.94 2.93
C VAL A 389 -6.99 -16.63 3.72
N ILE A 390 -6.59 -16.73 4.99
CA ILE A 390 -6.54 -15.59 5.91
C ILE A 390 -5.13 -15.47 6.47
N ASN A 391 -4.60 -14.24 6.49
CA ASN A 391 -3.32 -13.93 7.10
C ASN A 391 -3.57 -13.19 8.43
N ALA A 392 -3.01 -13.73 9.52
CA ALA A 392 -2.91 -13.04 10.80
C ALA A 392 -1.61 -12.23 10.83
N ASN A 393 -1.72 -10.90 10.83
CA ASN A 393 -0.56 -10.02 10.84
C ASN A 393 -0.22 -9.64 12.28
N PHE A 394 1.00 -9.96 12.68
CA PHE A 394 1.58 -9.58 13.96
C PHE A 394 2.69 -8.55 13.76
N GLY A 395 2.93 -7.75 14.80
CA GLY A 395 4.00 -6.77 14.85
C GLY A 395 4.57 -6.67 16.25
N ASP A 396 5.69 -5.97 16.41
CA ASP A 396 6.31 -5.78 17.72
C ASP A 396 5.46 -4.83 18.59
N THR A 397 5.45 -5.10 19.89
CA THR A 397 4.90 -4.18 20.89
C THR A 397 5.94 -3.09 21.17
N CYS A 398 5.60 -1.85 20.85
CA CYS A 398 6.47 -0.69 21.08
C CYS A 398 6.02 0.07 22.33
N TYR A 399 6.96 0.38 23.22
CA TYR A 399 6.78 1.20 24.41
C TYR A 399 7.35 2.60 24.21
N ALA A 400 6.62 3.61 24.65
CA ALA A 400 7.05 5.01 24.54
C ALA A 400 8.04 5.38 25.63
N LEU A 401 9.14 6.04 25.25
CA LEU A 401 10.01 6.77 26.15
C LEU A 401 9.67 8.26 26.06
N THR A 402 9.06 8.79 27.10
CA THR A 402 8.72 10.21 27.22
C THR A 402 9.80 10.92 28.03
N LEU A 403 10.40 11.94 27.44
CA LEU A 403 11.30 12.84 28.16
C LEU A 403 10.49 14.00 28.76
N GLY A 404 10.52 14.14 30.08
CA GLY A 404 9.84 15.22 30.79
C GLY A 404 10.42 16.59 30.45
N ASN A 405 9.60 17.64 30.59
CA ASN A 405 10.04 19.01 30.36
C ASN A 405 11.19 19.36 31.29
N VAL A 406 12.32 19.76 30.71
CA VAL A 406 13.44 20.33 31.45
C VAL A 406 13.02 21.71 31.98
N PRO A 407 12.94 21.92 33.31
CA PRO A 407 12.62 23.23 33.86
C PRO A 407 13.67 24.26 33.41
N GLY A 408 13.23 25.41 32.90
CA GLY A 408 14.12 26.55 32.59
C GLY A 408 15.01 26.42 31.35
N GLY A 409 14.84 25.38 30.52
CA GLY A 409 15.65 25.23 29.29
C GLY A 409 17.11 24.88 29.55
N GLY A 410 17.42 24.27 30.70
CA GLY A 410 18.79 24.00 31.16
C GLY A 410 19.59 22.95 30.37
N GLY A 411 19.01 22.32 29.35
CA GLY A 411 19.70 21.34 28.50
C GLY A 411 18.77 20.49 27.64
N THR A 412 19.35 19.53 26.94
CA THR A 412 18.65 18.50 26.17
C THR A 412 19.10 17.10 26.60
N VAL A 413 18.31 16.09 26.26
CA VAL A 413 18.69 14.68 26.44
C VAL A 413 18.90 14.06 25.07
N ASN A 414 20.10 13.53 24.83
CA ASN A 414 20.41 12.73 23.67
C ASN A 414 19.99 11.27 23.94
N VAL A 415 19.30 10.67 22.99
CA VAL A 415 18.73 9.33 23.12
C VAL A 415 19.30 8.43 22.02
N SER A 416 19.87 7.28 22.39
CA SER A 416 20.46 6.33 21.44
C SER A 416 20.07 4.88 21.77
N PRO A 417 19.45 4.14 20.84
CA PRO A 417 18.92 4.62 19.56
C PRO A 417 17.73 5.57 19.75
N SER A 418 17.34 6.33 18.72
CA SER A 418 16.20 7.27 18.79
C SER A 418 14.82 6.60 18.67
N ALA A 419 14.78 5.35 18.21
CA ALA A 419 13.65 4.42 18.22
C ALA A 419 14.14 3.02 17.80
N SER A 420 13.38 1.98 18.12
CA SER A 420 13.61 0.64 17.56
C SER A 420 13.19 0.58 16.08
N ALA A 421 13.81 -0.30 15.30
CA ALA A 421 13.36 -0.58 13.95
C ALA A 421 11.91 -1.12 13.97
N GLY A 422 11.04 -0.59 13.11
CA GLY A 422 9.62 -0.98 13.05
C GLY A 422 8.71 -0.23 14.05
N CYS A 423 9.28 0.52 15.00
CA CYS A 423 8.56 1.35 15.94
C CYS A 423 8.49 2.82 15.49
N ALA A 424 7.51 3.57 16.00
CA ALA A 424 7.44 5.02 15.79
C ALA A 424 8.60 5.73 16.52
N SER A 425 8.93 6.95 16.10
CA SER A 425 9.98 7.75 16.76
C SER A 425 9.71 7.90 18.27
N GLY A 426 10.73 7.70 19.11
CA GLY A 426 10.60 7.74 20.57
C GLY A 426 9.93 6.50 21.18
N THR A 427 9.72 5.43 20.41
CA THR A 427 9.15 4.17 20.90
C THR A 427 10.08 2.99 20.61
N TYR A 428 10.03 1.99 21.49
CA TYR A 428 11.02 0.93 21.53
C TYR A 428 10.41 -0.45 21.78
N VAL A 429 10.96 -1.50 21.18
CA VAL A 429 10.49 -2.87 21.41
C VAL A 429 10.79 -3.35 22.84
N LEU A 430 10.02 -4.33 23.32
CA LEU A 430 10.18 -4.92 24.64
C LEU A 430 11.63 -5.38 24.91
N GLY A 431 12.20 -4.95 26.02
CA GLY A 431 13.53 -5.35 26.49
C GLY A 431 14.69 -4.59 25.86
N GLU A 432 14.45 -3.70 24.89
CA GLU A 432 15.53 -2.89 24.31
C GLU A 432 16.16 -1.97 25.36
N ILE A 433 17.49 -1.81 25.30
CA ILE A 433 18.24 -0.94 26.20
C ILE A 433 18.52 0.37 25.47
N VAL A 434 17.94 1.46 25.97
CA VAL A 434 18.11 2.82 25.46
C VAL A 434 19.14 3.55 26.32
N THR A 435 20.12 4.17 25.66
CA THR A 435 21.12 5.03 26.32
C THR A 435 20.64 6.48 26.31
N LEU A 436 20.57 7.10 27.48
CA LEU A 436 20.31 8.52 27.67
C LEU A 436 21.59 9.24 28.04
N ALA A 437 21.85 10.38 27.42
CA ALA A 437 22.95 11.27 27.78
C ALA A 437 22.44 12.71 27.94
N ALA A 438 22.57 13.25 29.15
CA ALA A 438 22.23 14.64 29.42
C ALA A 438 23.28 15.56 28.77
N ALA A 439 22.80 16.53 28.00
CA ALA A 439 23.59 17.60 27.41
C ALA A 439 23.16 18.95 28.02
N PRO A 440 23.83 19.43 29.09
CA PRO A 440 23.54 20.72 29.68
C PRO A 440 23.73 21.87 28.68
N ALA A 441 22.86 22.87 28.74
CA ALA A 441 23.03 24.11 28.02
C ALA A 441 24.17 24.95 28.64
N ASN A 442 24.67 25.95 27.91
CA ASN A 442 25.71 26.84 28.43
C ASN A 442 25.21 27.56 29.70
N GLY A 443 26.03 27.57 30.76
CA GLY A 443 25.66 28.10 32.06
C GLY A 443 24.75 27.19 32.90
N TYR A 444 24.64 25.91 32.56
CA TYR A 444 23.93 24.89 33.34
C TYR A 444 24.79 23.66 33.57
N GLU A 445 24.50 22.90 34.62
CA GLU A 445 25.01 21.55 34.82
C GLU A 445 23.89 20.54 35.02
N PHE A 446 24.15 19.28 34.64
CA PHE A 446 23.26 18.18 34.94
C PHE A 446 23.39 17.80 36.42
N THR A 447 22.26 17.61 37.08
CA THR A 447 22.21 17.24 38.51
C THR A 447 21.84 15.76 38.68
N GLN A 448 20.68 15.36 38.17
CA GLN A 448 20.17 13.99 38.32
C GLN A 448 19.06 13.64 37.33
N TRP A 449 18.90 12.35 37.08
CA TRP A 449 17.72 11.75 36.47
C TRP A 449 16.63 11.54 37.51
N THR A 450 15.36 11.71 37.10
CA THR A 450 14.16 11.43 37.92
C THR A 450 13.05 10.83 37.04
N GLY A 451 11.99 10.31 37.67
CA GLY A 451 10.92 9.58 36.99
C GLY A 451 11.14 8.08 37.10
N ASP A 452 11.07 7.36 35.99
CA ASP A 452 11.26 5.89 35.97
C ASP A 452 12.72 5.44 36.13
N ILE A 453 13.66 6.38 36.17
CA ILE A 453 15.05 6.13 36.58
C ILE A 453 15.51 7.21 37.57
N SER A 454 16.58 6.89 38.30
CA SER A 454 17.27 7.82 39.21
C SER A 454 18.78 7.70 39.06
N GLY A 455 19.52 8.79 39.25
CA GLY A 455 20.97 8.75 39.31
C GLY A 455 21.64 10.07 38.92
N THR A 456 22.88 10.27 39.36
CA THR A 456 23.65 11.51 39.15
C THR A 456 24.68 11.41 38.03
N ASN A 457 24.81 10.23 37.38
CA ASN A 457 25.64 10.10 36.20
C ASN A 457 24.95 10.77 35.01
N SER A 458 25.70 11.57 34.24
CA SER A 458 25.17 12.26 33.05
C SER A 458 24.75 11.30 31.93
N THR A 459 25.11 10.02 32.03
CA THR A 459 24.63 8.94 31.17
C THR A 459 23.83 7.92 31.99
N ALA A 460 22.78 7.37 31.39
CA ALA A 460 21.94 6.33 31.97
C ALA A 460 21.52 5.29 30.92
N LEU A 461 21.32 4.06 31.36
CA LEU A 461 20.77 2.97 30.55
C LEU A 461 19.36 2.66 31.01
N VAL A 462 18.42 2.54 30.07
CA VAL A 462 17.01 2.31 30.33
C VAL A 462 16.56 1.07 29.58
N THR A 463 16.13 0.03 30.29
CA THR A 463 15.48 -1.13 29.67
C THR A 463 14.00 -0.83 29.47
N MET A 464 13.53 -0.97 28.23
CA MET A 464 12.15 -0.67 27.84
C MET A 464 11.24 -1.88 28.06
N ASP A 465 10.68 -1.99 29.27
CA ASP A 465 9.73 -3.03 29.69
C ASP A 465 8.27 -2.55 29.77
N ALA A 466 8.07 -1.23 29.74
CA ALA A 466 6.80 -0.52 29.76
C ALA A 466 7.01 0.88 29.17
N ASN A 467 5.94 1.67 29.04
CA ASN A 467 6.09 3.10 28.77
C ASN A 467 6.87 3.75 29.93
N LYS A 468 7.94 4.49 29.60
CA LYS A 468 8.82 5.16 30.56
C LYS A 468 8.67 6.68 30.45
N ALA A 469 8.64 7.38 31.56
CA ALA A 469 8.71 8.83 31.68
C ALA A 469 9.95 9.22 32.51
N ILE A 470 10.89 9.92 31.89
CA ILE A 470 12.19 10.24 32.49
C ILE A 470 12.47 11.73 32.32
N THR A 471 12.94 12.39 33.38
CA THR A 471 13.32 13.81 33.35
C THR A 471 14.79 13.97 33.73
N ALA A 472 15.56 14.67 32.90
CA ALA A 472 16.88 15.18 33.26
C ALA A 472 16.73 16.52 33.97
N ASN A 473 17.29 16.64 35.17
CA ASN A 473 17.28 17.88 35.93
C ASN A 473 18.60 18.61 35.77
N TYR A 474 18.52 19.92 35.62
CA TYR A 474 19.67 20.80 35.44
C TYR A 474 19.60 21.95 36.44
N GLN A 475 20.76 22.46 36.82
CA GLN A 475 20.92 23.62 37.69
C GLN A 475 21.71 24.70 36.96
N GLN A 476 21.24 25.95 37.06
CA GLN A 476 21.92 27.11 36.49
C GLN A 476 23.19 27.42 37.28
N CYS A 477 24.30 27.68 36.61
CA CYS A 477 25.57 28.13 37.19
C CYS A 477 25.76 29.64 36.99
N TYR A 478 26.58 30.27 37.82
CA TYR A 478 26.86 31.71 37.79
C TYR A 478 28.34 32.04 37.61
N THR A 479 28.64 33.10 36.86
CA THR A 479 30.00 33.62 36.67
C THR A 479 30.38 34.62 37.76
N LEU A 480 31.67 34.67 38.09
CA LEU A 480 32.25 35.71 38.97
C LEU A 480 33.44 36.35 38.26
N SER A 481 33.35 37.66 38.02
CA SER A 481 34.44 38.47 37.48
C SER A 481 35.08 39.27 38.62
N VAL A 482 36.41 39.25 38.73
CA VAL A 482 37.16 40.03 39.72
C VAL A 482 38.21 40.90 39.02
N THR A 483 38.25 42.19 39.34
CA THR A 483 39.14 43.16 38.66
C THR A 483 39.92 44.02 39.67
N PRO A 484 41.27 44.07 39.62
CA PRO A 484 42.04 45.05 40.38
C PRO A 484 42.00 46.43 39.71
N ASN A 485 41.94 47.50 40.51
CA ASN A 485 41.92 48.89 40.05
C ASN A 485 42.84 49.79 40.91
N PRO A 486 43.91 50.39 40.34
CA PRO A 486 44.42 50.20 38.98
C PRO A 486 44.84 48.74 38.69
N GLY A 487 44.80 48.32 37.42
CA GLY A 487 45.06 46.92 37.03
C GLY A 487 46.43 46.36 37.41
N THR A 488 47.44 47.23 37.60
CA THR A 488 48.81 46.87 38.03
C THR A 488 49.00 46.93 39.55
N ALA A 489 48.01 47.41 40.30
CA ALA A 489 48.15 47.71 41.72
C ALA A 489 48.05 46.48 42.63
N GLY A 490 47.56 45.35 42.14
CA GLY A 490 47.43 44.12 42.92
C GLY A 490 46.70 43.00 42.19
N SER A 491 46.28 41.99 42.95
CA SER A 491 45.49 40.85 42.46
C SER A 491 44.38 40.50 43.46
N VAL A 492 43.42 39.67 43.03
CA VAL A 492 42.36 39.13 43.88
C VAL A 492 42.49 37.62 43.92
N VAL A 493 42.71 37.07 45.12
CA VAL A 493 42.67 35.63 45.37
C VAL A 493 41.23 35.22 45.64
N VAL A 494 40.76 34.22 44.89
CA VAL A 494 39.37 33.72 44.93
C VAL A 494 39.36 32.32 45.54
N SER A 495 38.51 32.08 46.54
CA SER A 495 38.36 30.77 47.18
C SER A 495 36.93 30.51 47.65
N PRO A 496 36.32 29.34 47.38
CA PRO A 496 36.87 28.20 46.65
C PRO A 496 36.98 28.47 45.13
N ALA A 497 37.65 27.58 44.40
CA ALA A 497 37.63 27.57 42.94
C ALA A 497 36.21 27.28 42.41
N PRO A 498 35.89 27.64 41.14
CA PRO A 498 34.56 27.40 40.58
C PRO A 498 34.17 25.91 40.64
N ASN A 499 32.92 25.63 41.00
CA ASN A 499 32.40 24.31 41.36
C ASN A 499 31.17 23.89 40.52
N CYS A 500 30.98 24.48 39.34
CA CYS A 500 29.85 24.21 38.45
C CYS A 500 30.29 24.17 36.98
N ALA A 501 29.53 23.46 36.13
CA ALA A 501 29.70 23.36 34.68
C ALA A 501 31.17 23.19 34.23
N GLY A 502 31.83 22.14 34.71
CA GLY A 502 33.21 21.80 34.32
C GLY A 502 34.30 22.65 34.97
N GLY A 503 33.99 23.36 36.07
CA GLY A 503 34.98 24.10 36.87
C GLY A 503 35.24 25.53 36.38
N ALA A 504 34.36 26.09 35.55
CA ALA A 504 34.47 27.46 35.05
C ALA A 504 33.51 28.44 35.74
N THR A 505 32.49 27.94 36.43
CA THR A 505 31.41 28.74 37.04
C THR A 505 31.06 28.22 38.43
N TYR A 506 30.20 28.94 39.16
CA TYR A 506 29.80 28.60 40.52
C TYR A 506 28.37 28.11 40.61
N SER A 507 28.16 27.14 41.48
CA SER A 507 26.83 26.64 41.82
C SER A 507 26.05 27.67 42.64
N PRO A 508 24.72 27.79 42.47
CA PRO A 508 23.87 28.67 43.25
C PRO A 508 24.08 28.52 44.76
N GLY A 509 24.18 29.64 45.46
CA GLY A 509 24.40 29.68 46.91
C GLY A 509 25.85 29.46 47.36
N THR A 510 26.79 29.21 46.43
CA THR A 510 28.22 29.09 46.80
C THR A 510 28.70 30.40 47.41
N GLY A 511 29.23 30.34 48.64
CA GLY A 511 29.92 31.47 49.27
C GLY A 511 31.37 31.53 48.83
N VAL A 512 31.75 32.61 48.14
CA VAL A 512 33.11 32.83 47.62
C VAL A 512 33.80 33.92 48.43
N SER A 513 34.94 33.59 49.02
CA SER A 513 35.84 34.52 49.68
C SER A 513 36.78 35.16 48.66
N LEU A 514 36.86 36.49 48.71
CA LEU A 514 37.72 37.34 47.90
C LEU A 514 38.75 38.03 48.80
N THR A 515 40.03 37.83 48.49
CA THR A 515 41.14 38.44 49.23
C THR A 515 41.94 39.33 48.29
N ALA A 516 41.98 40.64 48.54
CA ALA A 516 42.81 41.56 47.79
C ALA A 516 44.26 41.44 48.25
N ALA A 517 45.18 41.30 47.31
CA ALA A 517 46.62 41.22 47.52
C ALA A 517 47.31 42.39 46.80
N PRO A 518 47.64 43.50 47.50
CA PRO A 518 48.33 44.63 46.90
C PRO A 518 49.75 44.28 46.45
N ASN A 519 50.17 44.85 45.32
CA ASN A 519 51.57 44.85 44.91
C ASN A 519 52.37 45.88 45.72
N SER A 520 53.70 45.78 45.70
CA SER A 520 54.59 46.70 46.42
C SER A 520 54.31 48.17 46.03
N GLY A 521 54.26 49.06 47.03
CA GLY A 521 53.93 50.48 46.83
C GLY A 521 52.43 50.81 46.80
N TYR A 522 51.56 49.79 46.79
CA TYR A 522 50.11 49.95 46.87
C TYR A 522 49.55 49.38 48.18
N GLN A 523 48.37 49.87 48.57
CA GLN A 523 47.57 49.39 49.69
C GLN A 523 46.14 49.13 49.20
N PHE A 524 45.48 48.13 49.77
CA PHE A 524 44.06 47.89 49.50
C PHE A 524 43.22 48.98 50.15
N GLY A 525 42.35 49.62 49.37
CA GLY A 525 41.40 50.63 49.85
C GLY A 525 40.07 49.98 50.22
N ASP A 526 39.32 49.56 49.20
CA ASP A 526 37.95 49.07 49.34
C ASP A 526 37.55 48.15 48.17
N TRP A 527 36.47 47.40 48.37
CA TRP A 527 35.77 46.69 47.31
C TRP A 527 34.65 47.55 46.72
N SER A 528 34.38 47.38 45.42
CA SER A 528 33.20 47.92 44.74
C SER A 528 32.59 46.92 43.74
N GLY A 529 31.42 47.24 43.18
CA GLY A 529 30.63 46.32 42.33
C GLY A 529 29.56 45.60 43.14
N ASP A 530 29.49 44.28 43.02
CA ASP A 530 28.51 43.44 43.75
C ASP A 530 28.83 43.22 45.23
N VAL A 531 29.99 43.68 45.71
CA VAL A 531 30.30 43.82 47.14
C VAL A 531 30.92 45.19 47.39
N SER A 532 30.84 45.66 48.64
CA SER A 532 31.36 46.97 49.05
C SER A 532 32.03 46.94 50.41
N GLY A 533 32.96 47.87 50.65
CA GLY A 533 33.55 48.11 51.97
C GLY A 533 35.02 47.71 52.05
N THR A 534 35.61 47.89 53.23
CA THR A 534 37.08 47.79 53.44
C THR A 534 37.53 46.46 54.06
N ALA A 535 36.61 45.52 54.29
CA ALA A 535 36.94 44.21 54.85
C ALA A 535 37.75 43.36 53.84
N ASN A 536 38.92 42.88 54.22
CA ASN A 536 39.76 42.03 53.40
C ASN A 536 40.27 40.85 54.23
N PRO A 537 39.79 39.61 54.00
CA PRO A 537 38.90 39.19 52.91
C PRO A 537 37.42 39.61 53.06
N VAL A 538 36.66 39.56 51.95
CA VAL A 538 35.19 39.71 51.89
C VAL A 538 34.55 38.44 51.31
N THR A 539 33.31 38.12 51.67
CA THR A 539 32.57 36.97 51.10
C THR A 539 31.39 37.44 50.25
N ILE A 540 31.17 36.79 49.11
CA ILE A 540 30.03 37.00 48.21
C ILE A 540 29.28 35.68 47.98
N THR A 541 27.95 35.71 47.97
CA THR A 541 27.12 34.54 47.64
C THR A 541 26.75 34.56 46.16
N MET A 542 26.96 33.44 45.47
CA MET A 542 26.66 33.29 44.05
C MET A 542 25.18 32.96 43.84
N ASP A 543 24.33 33.98 43.70
CA ASP A 543 22.89 33.87 43.40
C ASP A 543 22.50 34.41 42.01
N ASN A 544 23.44 35.06 41.32
CA ASN A 544 23.41 35.46 39.92
C ASN A 544 24.87 35.70 39.45
N ASN A 545 25.06 36.14 38.20
CA ASN A 545 26.40 36.52 37.72
C ASN A 545 26.91 37.75 38.48
N LYS A 546 28.13 37.67 39.01
CA LYS A 546 28.74 38.69 39.87
C LYS A 546 29.96 39.34 39.23
N SER A 547 30.17 40.61 39.54
CA SER A 547 31.37 41.38 39.21
C SER A 547 31.83 42.20 40.41
N VAL A 548 33.08 42.01 40.82
CA VAL A 548 33.68 42.69 41.98
C VAL A 548 35.00 43.35 41.58
N THR A 549 35.23 44.56 42.07
CA THR A 549 36.46 45.31 41.86
C THR A 549 37.19 45.52 43.18
N ALA A 550 38.50 45.26 43.21
CA ALA A 550 39.38 45.61 44.33
C ALA A 550 40.08 46.95 44.03
N ASN A 551 39.78 47.99 44.79
CA ASN A 551 40.39 49.31 44.63
C ASN A 551 41.65 49.42 45.51
N PHE A 552 42.75 49.90 44.93
CA PHE A 552 44.03 50.09 45.61
C PHE A 552 44.47 51.57 45.57
N THR A 553 45.21 52.00 46.58
CA THR A 553 45.74 53.37 46.74
C THR A 553 47.24 53.37 47.01
N GLY A 554 48.00 54.34 46.49
CA GLY A 554 49.48 54.40 46.54
C GLY A 554 50.12 54.53 45.15
N GLY A 555 51.47 54.53 45.05
CA GLY A 555 52.22 54.50 43.78
C GLY A 555 53.66 55.04 43.81
N THR A 556 54.51 54.58 42.87
CA THR A 556 55.92 54.99 42.69
C THR A 556 56.22 55.36 41.22
N ASP A 557 55.27 55.99 40.54
CA ASP A 557 55.39 56.25 39.10
C ASP A 557 56.37 57.38 38.76
N VAL A 558 57.39 57.10 37.95
CA VAL A 558 58.37 58.07 37.43
C VAL A 558 58.16 58.28 35.94
N LEU A 559 58.22 59.53 35.49
CA LEU A 559 58.31 59.85 34.06
C LEU A 559 59.78 59.93 33.66
N PHE A 560 60.21 59.12 32.70
CA PHE A 560 61.55 59.15 32.14
C PHE A 560 61.50 59.61 30.69
N VAL A 561 61.99 60.83 30.44
CA VAL A 561 61.96 61.48 29.13
C VAL A 561 63.28 61.23 28.41
N VAL A 562 63.20 60.70 27.20
CA VAL A 562 64.34 60.22 26.39
C VAL A 562 64.18 60.65 24.94
N GLY A 563 65.27 60.70 24.17
CA GLY A 563 65.19 61.06 22.74
C GLY A 563 64.61 59.97 21.83
N SER A 564 64.40 58.75 22.36
CA SER A 564 63.68 57.68 21.68
C SER A 564 63.21 56.63 22.67
N THR A 565 61.98 56.11 22.51
CA THR A 565 61.50 54.95 23.27
C THR A 565 62.22 53.65 22.92
N ASN A 566 62.93 53.59 21.79
CA ASN A 566 63.93 52.56 21.52
C ASN A 566 65.21 52.89 22.28
N LEU A 567 65.20 52.60 23.59
CA LEU A 567 66.21 53.08 24.51
C LEU A 567 67.64 52.69 24.10
N SER A 568 68.53 53.67 24.21
CA SER A 568 69.97 53.43 24.19
C SER A 568 70.40 52.52 25.35
N THR A 569 71.64 52.01 25.31
CA THR A 569 72.21 51.24 26.43
C THR A 569 72.20 52.06 27.73
N ALA A 570 72.49 53.37 27.63
CA ALA A 570 72.49 54.27 28.76
C ALA A 570 71.09 54.51 29.34
N ASP A 571 70.11 54.84 28.49
CA ASP A 571 68.74 55.04 28.95
C ASP A 571 68.14 53.76 29.54
N THR A 572 68.48 52.61 28.96
CA THR A 572 68.12 51.29 29.52
C THR A 572 68.69 51.12 30.92
N ALA A 573 69.97 51.48 31.15
CA ALA A 573 70.60 51.37 32.45
C ALA A 573 69.94 52.29 33.50
N VAL A 574 69.60 53.52 33.11
CA VAL A 574 68.87 54.47 33.97
C VAL A 574 67.48 53.95 34.33
N ARG A 575 66.67 53.54 33.33
CA ARG A 575 65.34 52.95 33.56
C ARG A 575 65.43 51.74 34.51
N ASN A 576 66.39 50.85 34.27
CA ASN A 576 66.57 49.66 35.11
C ASN A 576 66.98 50.04 36.54
N ARG A 577 67.82 51.07 36.71
CA ARG A 577 68.20 51.55 38.06
C ARG A 577 67.01 52.12 38.79
N LEU A 578 66.21 52.98 38.15
CA LEU A 578 64.98 53.52 38.71
C LEU A 578 63.98 52.40 39.10
N GLN A 579 63.84 51.37 38.25
CA GLN A 579 63.04 50.18 38.58
C GLN A 579 63.59 49.42 39.79
N THR A 580 64.92 49.32 39.92
CA THR A 580 65.58 48.69 41.08
C THR A 580 65.33 49.49 42.37
N LEU A 581 65.20 50.82 42.27
CA LEU A 581 64.82 51.69 43.38
C LEU A 581 63.32 51.61 43.72
N GLY A 582 62.55 50.79 43.02
CA GLY A 582 61.13 50.53 43.28
C GLY A 582 60.17 51.42 42.51
N TYR A 583 60.65 52.19 41.53
CA TYR A 583 59.82 53.04 40.70
C TYR A 583 59.18 52.29 39.52
N VAL A 584 57.93 52.64 39.22
CA VAL A 584 57.28 52.26 37.96
C VAL A 584 57.63 53.31 36.91
N VAL A 585 58.52 52.97 35.99
CA VAL A 585 59.05 53.96 35.03
C VAL A 585 58.21 53.99 33.75
N THR A 586 57.58 55.14 33.51
CA THR A 586 56.91 55.48 32.25
C THR A 586 57.93 56.18 31.35
N VAL A 587 58.33 55.54 30.26
CA VAL A 587 59.26 56.11 29.28
C VAL A 587 58.49 56.87 28.22
N VAL A 588 58.89 58.11 27.93
CA VAL A 588 58.27 58.94 26.90
C VAL A 588 59.33 59.55 26.00
N ASP A 589 59.08 59.48 24.69
CA ASP A 589 59.84 60.17 23.65
C ASP A 589 59.72 61.69 23.81
N ASP A 590 60.82 62.41 23.67
CA ASP A 590 60.88 63.86 23.89
C ASP A 590 59.91 64.66 23.01
N GLY A 591 59.72 64.27 21.75
CA GLY A 591 58.78 64.88 20.81
C GLY A 591 57.34 64.60 21.20
N ALA A 592 57.06 63.40 21.70
CA ALA A 592 55.74 63.00 22.18
C ALA A 592 55.38 63.56 23.57
N SER A 593 56.38 63.94 24.36
CA SER A 593 56.18 64.39 25.74
C SER A 593 55.28 65.63 25.84
N GLN A 594 54.48 65.69 26.91
CA GLN A 594 53.57 66.80 27.22
C GLN A 594 53.63 67.14 28.72
N THR A 595 53.29 68.38 29.08
CA THR A 595 53.22 68.80 30.50
C THR A 595 52.26 67.92 31.33
N SER A 596 51.18 67.40 30.72
CA SER A 596 50.23 66.51 31.37
C SER A 596 50.82 65.16 31.79
N ASP A 597 51.92 64.72 31.18
CA ASP A 597 52.57 63.45 31.52
C ASP A 597 53.15 63.45 32.94
N ALA A 598 53.33 64.63 33.53
CA ALA A 598 53.71 64.79 34.93
C ALA A 598 52.59 64.37 35.91
N THR A 599 51.35 64.27 35.47
CA THR A 599 50.20 63.97 36.34
C THR A 599 50.33 62.58 36.95
N GLY A 600 50.24 62.50 38.29
CA GLY A 600 50.36 61.25 39.02
C GLY A 600 51.80 60.72 39.14
N LYS A 601 52.80 61.46 38.66
CA LYS A 601 54.22 61.09 38.76
C LYS A 601 54.85 61.68 40.02
N VAL A 602 55.76 60.93 40.63
CA VAL A 602 56.48 61.34 41.84
C VAL A 602 57.82 62.01 41.52
N LEU A 603 58.38 61.75 40.33
CA LEU A 603 59.62 62.31 39.82
C LEU A 603 59.60 62.33 38.28
N ILE A 604 60.22 63.34 37.69
CA ILE A 604 60.53 63.40 36.26
C ILE A 604 62.05 63.33 36.11
N VAL A 605 62.50 62.44 35.23
CA VAL A 605 63.91 62.25 34.91
C VAL A 605 64.09 62.56 33.43
N ILE A 606 65.01 63.46 33.08
CA ILE A 606 65.24 63.92 31.70
C ILE A 606 66.66 63.57 31.29
N SER A 607 66.77 62.66 30.33
CA SER A 607 68.05 62.17 29.82
C SER A 607 68.73 63.18 28.89
N SER A 608 70.07 63.14 28.79
CA SER A 608 70.83 63.81 27.74
C SER A 608 70.56 63.28 26.33
N SER A 609 69.83 62.17 26.21
CA SER A 609 69.47 61.65 24.89
C SER A 609 68.38 62.47 24.20
N VAL A 610 67.69 63.34 24.95
CA VAL A 610 66.64 64.21 24.42
C VAL A 610 67.23 65.31 23.52
N ASN A 611 66.44 65.73 22.55
CA ASN A 611 66.59 67.02 21.88
C ASN A 611 66.01 68.11 22.78
N SER A 612 66.86 69.02 23.26
CA SER A 612 66.45 70.11 24.15
C SER A 612 65.33 70.98 23.54
N GLY A 613 65.33 71.21 22.22
CA GLY A 613 64.27 71.96 21.54
C GLY A 613 62.90 71.28 21.55
N SER A 614 62.87 69.93 21.61
CA SER A 614 61.64 69.14 21.69
C SER A 614 61.06 69.14 23.11
N VAL A 615 61.90 69.09 24.14
CA VAL A 615 61.47 69.18 25.55
C VAL A 615 61.14 70.62 25.94
N ASN A 616 62.00 71.57 25.57
CA ASN A 616 61.86 73.01 25.80
C ASN A 616 61.44 73.27 27.27
N THR A 617 60.34 73.97 27.47
CA THR A 617 59.85 74.42 28.77
C THR A 617 58.73 73.54 29.33
N LYS A 618 58.41 72.40 28.69
CA LYS A 618 57.27 71.52 29.05
C LYS A 618 57.24 71.12 30.52
N PHE A 619 58.42 70.88 31.11
CA PHE A 619 58.59 70.45 32.50
C PHE A 619 59.17 71.52 33.43
N ARG A 620 59.32 72.76 32.96
CA ARG A 620 59.83 73.85 33.80
C ARG A 620 58.87 74.18 34.95
N ASP A 621 57.58 74.28 34.62
CA ASP A 621 56.55 74.85 35.49
C ASP A 621 55.77 73.80 36.31
N VAL A 622 56.09 72.49 36.16
CA VAL A 622 55.40 71.39 36.86
C VAL A 622 55.76 71.30 38.35
N SER A 623 54.79 70.97 39.20
CA SER A 623 54.97 70.78 40.65
C SER A 623 55.60 69.43 41.05
N VAL A 624 56.10 68.67 40.08
CA VAL A 624 56.83 67.41 40.28
C VAL A 624 58.33 67.70 40.28
N PRO A 625 59.14 67.09 41.17
CA PRO A 625 60.60 67.19 41.13
C PRO A 625 61.18 66.78 39.76
N VAL A 626 62.28 67.42 39.33
CA VAL A 626 62.95 67.13 38.06
C VAL A 626 64.44 66.89 38.26
N LEU A 627 64.94 65.76 37.77
CA LEU A 627 66.36 65.44 37.62
C LEU A 627 66.71 65.51 36.13
N VAL A 628 67.69 66.33 35.75
CA VAL A 628 68.07 66.57 34.35
C VAL A 628 69.58 66.57 34.17
N TRP A 629 70.05 65.96 33.09
CA TRP A 629 71.46 65.98 32.69
C TRP A 629 71.66 66.29 31.20
N GLU A 630 70.62 66.78 30.52
CA GLU A 630 70.79 67.46 29.24
C GLU A 630 71.20 68.91 29.50
N ASN A 631 72.46 69.25 29.22
CA ASN A 631 73.00 70.56 29.59
C ASN A 631 72.33 71.71 28.83
N ALA A 632 71.91 71.48 27.58
CA ALA A 632 71.20 72.47 26.77
C ALA A 632 69.74 72.68 27.21
N LEU A 633 69.26 71.99 28.26
CA LEU A 633 67.98 72.29 28.91
C LEU A 633 68.14 73.11 30.19
N TYR A 634 69.36 73.32 30.69
CA TYR A 634 69.54 74.04 31.95
C TYR A 634 69.06 75.50 31.87
N ASP A 635 69.21 76.17 30.73
CA ASP A 635 68.72 77.54 30.53
C ASP A 635 67.21 77.60 30.30
N ASP A 636 66.65 76.66 29.53
CA ASP A 636 65.21 76.51 29.32
C ASP A 636 64.47 76.25 30.64
N MET A 637 65.07 75.43 31.52
CA MET A 637 64.61 75.17 32.88
C MET A 637 64.91 76.31 33.87
N ARG A 638 65.55 77.39 33.40
CA ARG A 638 65.99 78.57 34.16
C ARG A 638 67.00 78.26 35.27
N MET A 639 67.68 77.13 35.21
CA MET A 639 68.67 76.68 36.19
C MET A 639 70.03 77.40 36.04
N THR A 640 70.40 77.79 34.82
CA THR A 640 71.64 78.54 34.49
C THR A 640 71.34 79.79 33.67
N GLY A 641 72.38 80.58 33.34
CA GLY A 641 72.29 81.58 32.27
C GLY A 641 72.15 80.94 30.87
N THR A 642 71.94 81.75 29.84
CA THR A 642 71.55 81.32 28.49
C THR A 642 72.71 81.10 27.51
N SER A 643 73.96 81.30 27.94
CA SER A 643 75.11 81.27 27.03
C SER A 643 75.82 79.92 27.10
N GLY A 644 75.61 79.07 26.08
CA GLY A 644 76.33 77.81 25.94
C GLY A 644 77.84 78.00 25.88
N GLY A 645 78.59 77.17 26.61
CA GLY A 645 80.03 77.25 26.78
C GLY A 645 80.50 78.17 27.92
N SER A 646 79.66 79.07 28.42
CA SER A 646 79.96 79.89 29.61
C SER A 646 79.07 79.58 30.81
N ASP A 647 77.75 79.41 30.59
CA ASP A 647 76.76 79.17 31.65
C ASP A 647 76.44 77.68 31.80
N TYR A 648 76.58 76.89 30.74
CA TYR A 648 76.43 75.44 30.74
C TYR A 648 77.26 74.84 29.61
N GLY A 649 77.61 73.56 29.71
CA GLY A 649 78.48 72.95 28.72
C GLY A 649 78.82 71.51 29.04
N THR A 650 79.79 70.99 28.29
CA THR A 650 80.42 69.70 28.55
C THR A 650 81.90 69.88 28.82
N GLU A 651 82.50 68.92 29.53
CA GLU A 651 83.94 68.81 29.71
C GLU A 651 84.36 67.37 29.37
N SER A 652 85.38 67.24 28.51
CA SER A 652 85.83 65.93 28.02
C SER A 652 86.99 65.40 28.86
N ASN A 653 87.24 64.09 28.75
CA ASN A 653 88.34 63.40 29.43
C ASN A 653 88.25 63.39 30.97
N GLU A 654 87.04 63.46 31.51
CA GLU A 654 86.80 63.45 32.94
C GLU A 654 86.56 62.05 33.50
N LYS A 655 87.03 61.82 34.73
CA LYS A 655 86.69 60.61 35.51
C LYS A 655 86.36 60.90 36.96
N ARG A 656 86.48 62.17 37.36
CA ARG A 656 86.43 62.66 38.72
C ARG A 656 85.61 63.93 38.79
N ILE A 657 85.01 64.15 39.95
CA ILE A 657 84.38 65.41 40.33
C ILE A 657 84.92 65.82 41.70
N ASP A 658 84.91 67.12 41.97
CA ASP A 658 85.37 67.67 43.25
C ASP A 658 84.15 68.00 44.12
N ILE A 659 83.87 67.17 45.13
CA ILE A 659 82.75 67.39 46.05
C ILE A 659 83.10 68.53 46.99
N VAL A 660 82.27 69.58 46.99
CA VAL A 660 82.49 70.79 47.81
C VAL A 660 81.45 70.95 48.91
N ASN A 661 80.36 70.19 48.86
CA ASN A 661 79.31 70.20 49.88
C ASN A 661 78.93 68.79 50.31
N ALA A 662 79.87 68.08 50.95
CA ALA A 662 79.72 66.68 51.35
C ALA A 662 78.65 66.43 52.43
N SER A 663 78.21 67.46 53.17
CA SER A 663 77.17 67.33 54.19
C SER A 663 75.76 67.31 53.61
N HIS A 664 75.58 67.72 52.35
CA HIS A 664 74.27 67.74 51.72
C HIS A 664 73.86 66.32 51.25
N PRO A 665 72.58 65.91 51.37
CA PRO A 665 72.13 64.57 50.96
C PRO A 665 72.49 64.20 49.50
N LEU A 666 72.46 65.17 48.57
CA LEU A 666 72.87 64.97 47.17
C LEU A 666 74.34 64.55 46.98
N ALA A 667 75.20 64.71 47.99
CA ALA A 667 76.57 64.18 47.95
C ALA A 667 76.61 62.66 48.19
N GLY A 668 75.48 62.02 48.51
CA GLY A 668 75.39 60.57 48.71
C GLY A 668 76.26 60.05 49.85
N GLY A 669 76.66 60.91 50.79
CA GLY A 669 77.59 60.57 51.87
C GLY A 669 79.07 60.45 51.44
N LEU A 670 79.42 60.83 50.21
CA LEU A 670 80.81 60.86 49.75
C LEU A 670 81.58 62.03 50.39
N PRO A 671 82.89 61.86 50.70
CA PRO A 671 83.68 62.88 51.37
C PRO A 671 84.01 64.07 50.44
N SER A 672 84.25 65.24 51.03
CA SER A 672 84.73 66.41 50.29
C SER A 672 86.07 66.14 49.58
N GLY A 673 86.26 66.77 48.43
CA GLY A 673 87.46 66.64 47.59
C GLY A 673 87.22 65.77 46.34
N THR A 674 88.32 65.38 45.70
CA THR A 674 88.30 64.70 44.41
C THR A 674 87.83 63.25 44.55
N ASN A 675 86.68 62.94 43.96
CA ASN A 675 86.08 61.61 43.95
C ASN A 675 86.02 61.06 42.54
N GLN A 676 86.54 59.85 42.33
CA GLN A 676 86.38 59.15 41.05
C GLN A 676 84.97 58.58 40.95
N VAL A 677 84.22 58.95 39.90
CA VAL A 677 82.80 58.59 39.73
C VAL A 677 82.55 57.75 38.47
N THR A 678 83.52 57.69 37.56
CA THR A 678 83.51 56.73 36.44
C THR A 678 84.80 55.90 36.39
N SER A 679 84.68 54.69 35.83
CA SER A 679 85.79 53.73 35.69
C SER A 679 86.81 54.14 34.63
N ASN A 680 86.37 54.87 33.60
CA ASN A 680 87.19 55.39 32.51
C ASN A 680 86.88 56.87 32.28
N ASN A 681 87.74 57.56 31.51
CA ASN A 681 87.50 58.93 31.09
C ASN A 681 86.22 59.01 30.23
N ARG A 682 85.37 60.01 30.49
CA ARG A 682 84.07 60.27 29.86
C ARG A 682 83.88 61.78 29.66
N THR A 683 82.81 62.13 28.98
CA THR A 683 82.35 63.51 28.89
C THR A 683 81.34 63.76 29.99
N TYR A 684 81.53 64.82 30.77
CA TYR A 684 80.56 65.24 31.79
C TYR A 684 79.86 66.51 31.37
N THR A 685 78.59 66.63 31.73
CA THR A 685 77.84 67.88 31.62
C THR A 685 78.09 68.75 32.85
N TRP A 686 78.01 70.07 32.67
CA TRP A 686 78.16 71.03 33.76
C TRP A 686 77.27 72.26 33.57
N GLY A 687 76.99 72.93 34.69
CA GLY A 687 76.25 74.19 34.73
C GLY A 687 76.88 75.19 35.70
N VAL A 688 76.65 76.48 35.46
CA VAL A 688 76.93 77.60 36.37
C VAL A 688 75.57 78.09 36.87
N PRO A 689 75.07 77.54 37.99
CA PRO A 689 73.73 77.85 38.47
C PRO A 689 73.63 79.30 38.92
N GLN A 690 72.46 79.91 38.69
CA GLN A 690 72.16 81.29 39.08
C GLN A 690 71.04 81.34 40.14
N GLY A 691 71.07 82.35 41.02
CA GLY A 691 70.09 82.52 42.09
C GLY A 691 70.47 81.79 43.38
N SER A 692 69.48 81.24 44.08
CA SER A 692 69.61 80.56 45.38
C SER A 692 69.83 79.06 45.22
N TYR A 693 70.95 78.67 44.62
CA TYR A 693 71.27 77.28 44.32
C TYR A 693 72.05 76.58 45.44
N ILE A 694 72.06 75.25 45.37
CA ILE A 694 72.85 74.34 46.21
C ILE A 694 73.91 73.68 45.32
N GLY A 695 75.16 74.13 45.43
CA GLY A 695 76.29 73.52 44.73
C GLY A 695 76.81 72.28 45.46
N ILE A 696 76.95 71.15 44.77
CA ILE A 696 77.36 69.87 45.38
C ILE A 696 78.78 69.48 44.97
N ALA A 697 79.05 69.46 43.66
CA ALA A 697 80.34 69.06 43.14
C ALA A 697 80.72 69.85 41.89
N PHE A 698 81.98 70.24 41.78
CA PHE A 698 82.56 70.83 40.57
C PHE A 698 83.04 69.76 39.60
N ILE A 699 83.12 70.12 38.32
CA ILE A 699 84.01 69.43 37.37
C ILE A 699 85.45 69.58 37.90
N ASN A 700 86.22 68.50 37.80
CA ASN A 700 87.58 68.42 38.35
C ASN A 700 88.44 69.62 37.93
N GLY A 701 89.06 70.29 38.91
CA GLY A 701 89.91 71.46 38.67
C GLY A 701 89.17 72.76 38.31
N SER A 702 87.84 72.78 38.32
CA SER A 702 87.04 74.00 38.20
C SER A 702 86.63 74.55 39.56
N SER A 703 86.41 75.87 39.64
CA SER A 703 85.83 76.55 40.81
C SER A 703 84.47 77.20 40.54
N THR A 704 83.96 77.08 39.31
CA THR A 704 82.72 77.75 38.87
C THR A 704 81.75 76.81 38.16
N ARG A 705 82.22 75.71 37.56
CA ARG A 705 81.41 74.79 36.76
C ARG A 705 80.98 73.58 37.59
N TYR A 706 79.71 73.53 37.98
CA TYR A 706 79.16 72.46 38.78
C TYR A 706 78.75 71.27 37.92
N ALA A 707 79.24 70.10 38.32
CA ALA A 707 78.82 68.79 37.82
C ALA A 707 77.49 68.36 38.46
N ILE A 708 77.29 68.68 39.74
CA ILE A 708 76.05 68.42 40.47
C ILE A 708 75.64 69.68 41.22
N PHE A 709 74.41 70.10 41.02
CA PHE A 709 73.80 71.24 41.69
C PHE A 709 72.28 71.09 41.73
N GLY A 710 71.61 71.82 42.61
CA GLY A 710 70.16 71.79 42.68
C GLY A 710 69.52 73.01 43.29
N PHE A 711 68.20 73.01 43.26
CA PHE A 711 67.32 74.04 43.80
C PHE A 711 66.22 73.37 44.61
N ASP A 712 65.97 73.86 45.83
CA ASP A 712 64.78 73.49 46.58
C ASP A 712 63.53 74.15 45.99
N ALA A 713 62.36 73.58 46.28
CA ALA A 713 61.08 74.21 45.94
C ALA A 713 61.01 75.62 46.56
N GLY A 714 60.64 76.62 45.76
CA GLY A 714 60.61 78.02 46.16
C GLY A 714 61.92 78.80 46.00
N ALA A 715 63.03 78.15 45.60
CA ALA A 715 64.29 78.84 45.37
C ALA A 715 64.24 79.72 44.10
N THR A 716 64.88 80.90 44.16
CA THR A 716 65.05 81.78 43.00
C THR A 716 66.10 81.20 42.06
N MET A 717 65.78 81.09 40.78
CA MET A 717 66.65 80.63 39.70
C MET A 717 66.94 81.79 38.72
N ALA A 718 67.56 81.52 37.57
CA ALA A 718 67.93 82.53 36.59
C ALA A 718 66.74 83.42 36.17
N SER A 719 67.00 84.70 35.92
CA SER A 719 65.98 85.70 35.56
C SER A 719 64.84 85.87 36.60
N GLY A 720 65.05 85.47 37.85
CA GLY A 720 64.07 85.63 38.94
C GLY A 720 62.96 84.58 38.97
N PHE A 721 63.07 83.51 38.18
CA PHE A 721 62.09 82.42 38.17
C PHE A 721 62.12 81.63 39.49
N THR A 722 60.97 81.15 39.98
CA THR A 722 60.88 80.40 41.24
C THR A 722 60.69 78.90 40.95
N ALA A 723 61.52 78.04 41.55
CA ALA A 723 61.42 76.59 41.37
C ALA A 723 60.08 76.03 41.91
N PRO A 724 59.19 75.44 41.08
CA PRO A 724 57.88 74.93 41.54
C PRO A 724 58.00 73.67 42.42
N ALA A 725 59.07 72.90 42.20
CA ALA A 725 59.48 71.74 42.97
C ALA A 725 61.01 71.63 42.89
N LYS A 726 61.61 70.63 43.52
CA LYS A 726 63.06 70.42 43.44
C LYS A 726 63.54 70.29 41.99
N ARG A 727 64.70 70.87 41.69
CA ARG A 727 65.38 70.79 40.38
C ARG A 727 66.82 70.38 40.60
N VAL A 728 67.29 69.34 39.94
CA VAL A 728 68.66 68.84 40.08
C VAL A 728 69.31 68.73 38.70
N GLY A 729 70.46 69.40 38.55
CA GLY A 729 71.36 69.25 37.41
C GLY A 729 72.42 68.21 37.76
N PHE A 730 72.67 67.27 36.84
CA PHE A 730 73.53 66.12 37.08
C PHE A 730 74.52 65.91 35.92
N PHE A 731 75.70 65.37 36.20
CA PHE A 731 76.86 65.44 35.30
C PHE A 731 76.88 64.41 34.16
N LEU A 732 75.90 63.52 34.09
CA LEU A 732 75.90 62.42 33.13
C LEU A 732 75.73 62.95 31.69
N GLU A 733 76.24 62.16 30.74
CA GLU A 733 76.00 62.29 29.30
C GLU A 733 75.56 60.91 28.75
N ASN A 734 75.18 60.86 27.47
CA ASN A 734 74.65 59.71 26.73
C ASN A 734 75.41 58.39 26.90
N ASP A 735 76.69 58.41 27.22
CA ASP A 735 77.48 57.19 27.43
C ASP A 735 77.96 56.98 28.88
N THR A 736 77.73 57.96 29.77
CA THR A 736 78.44 58.07 31.05
C THR A 736 77.92 57.06 32.07
N ILE A 737 76.61 56.85 32.14
CA ILE A 737 75.98 55.93 33.09
C ILE A 737 76.50 54.48 32.92
N ASN A 738 76.93 54.10 31.72
CA ASN A 738 77.49 52.78 31.45
C ASN A 738 78.90 52.58 32.05
N SER A 739 79.55 53.65 32.50
CA SER A 739 80.88 53.62 33.12
C SER A 739 80.91 54.18 34.52
N ILE A 740 79.74 54.49 35.10
CA ILE A 740 79.63 54.94 36.47
C ILE A 740 80.10 53.83 37.42
N ASN A 741 80.92 54.20 38.40
CA ASN A 741 81.36 53.26 39.45
C ASN A 741 80.42 53.36 40.66
N SER A 742 80.74 52.66 41.76
CA SER A 742 79.91 52.69 42.98
C SER A 742 79.66 54.09 43.55
N ASN A 743 80.65 54.99 43.46
CA ASN A 743 80.50 56.36 43.95
C ASN A 743 79.52 57.14 43.09
N GLY A 744 79.62 57.02 41.77
CA GLY A 744 78.66 57.67 40.89
C GLY A 744 77.25 57.07 41.01
N VAL A 745 77.10 55.75 41.21
CA VAL A 745 75.78 55.14 41.51
C VAL A 745 75.20 55.74 42.79
N THR A 746 76.02 55.90 43.82
CA THR A 746 75.61 56.50 45.09
C THR A 746 75.13 57.95 44.91
N LEU A 747 75.80 58.72 44.06
CA LEU A 747 75.37 60.08 43.70
C LEU A 747 74.08 60.08 42.88
N PHE A 748 73.91 59.12 41.96
CA PHE A 748 72.71 59.01 41.15
C PHE A 748 71.48 58.62 41.99
N ASP A 749 71.62 57.68 42.93
CA ASP A 749 70.52 57.29 43.81
C ASP A 749 70.14 58.38 44.83
N ALA A 750 71.11 59.23 45.19
CA ALA A 750 70.90 60.36 46.10
C ALA A 750 70.21 61.56 45.42
N ALA A 751 70.39 61.68 44.09
CA ALA A 751 69.77 62.69 43.24
C ALA A 751 68.31 62.33 42.92
#